data_AF-A0A928FG03-F1
#
_entry.id   AF-A0A928FG03-F1
#
_cell.length_a   1.000
_cell.length_b   1.000
_cell.length_c   1.000
_cell.angle_alpha   90.00
_cell.angle_beta   90.00
_cell.angle_gamma   90.00
#
_symmetry.space_group_name_H-M   'P 1'
#
loop_
_entity.id
_entity.type
_entity.pdbx_description
1 polymer ?
#
loop_
_entity_poly.entity_id
_entity_poly.type
_entity_poly.pdbx_seq_one_letter_code
_entity_poly.pdbx_strand_id
1 'polypeptide(L)'
;MKRLFSRIIALVFVTASVFAFSSCKHEHVYGEWSYAMLPTCTEEGVQSRMCLECEETEKRPAAPLGHDEISYERKDATCTEKGHRAYVACSRCDYTTYEEILPRGHSRISHAQKAPTCTEDGNDAYITCSECDFTTYVPIPKLGHDIVQYGGKEADCVKSGYESYEKCNRCDYSTYKVIPARGHVIENLAEKAPTCTESGLAEGSHCSVCNKVFKEQKVLEPLGHNCKKGFCTVCGVEDYLEPTQYASSIMYNTLASYPNGKDMQTLYRRIGEVAKSFHLNYDLNLELKEGKWALLTERIKCSDLSLSKDDGYVVGNAFYKDNPIYYWLYTFNWNTDSSGKITYFFTYAYNGYEKGSDRERINKQIASEVKEYVQCANGETSAYQTALCYYELVIKNTTYEYAAIDVDPTNFRFCRNILGTLIYGRAVCVGYARAFNLLLNLNGIESCDISGADHTWSLVRMDDGKYYWFDPTWDDQPNMPFGYETKYFCVNDTQPINWRDRTAPGGTSTMGNKGFLSEHPPYKVGEENIRLTNWTYSIPERPSVEFASSDVLELRETFTVDGKTYALVGYRRVQLVKTEAMEFVLDVPEKVSYNGVDYIVVSVGGMMNSGLFDGARAIGSGYAKSVILPNTVEYVMPRAITSESSSVNIFYEGTLAEWREVTFATKYLARSKVYYYSETRPTTSGNYWHYVNGTATPW
;
A
#
# COMPACT_ATOMS: atom_id res chain seq x y z
N MET A 1 16.27 63.32 -90.54
CA MET A 1 15.48 62.91 -91.72
C MET A 1 15.85 63.84 -92.87
N LYS A 2 16.16 63.29 -94.05
CA LYS A 2 16.35 63.97 -95.36
C LYS A 2 17.27 65.20 -95.42
N ARG A 3 18.34 65.11 -96.22
CA ARG A 3 18.52 65.83 -97.50
C ARG A 3 19.94 65.52 -98.01
N LEU A 4 20.09 64.94 -99.20
CA LEU A 4 19.99 65.56 -100.54
C LEU A 4 21.02 66.65 -100.81
N PHE A 5 21.42 66.64 -102.08
CA PHE A 5 22.19 67.60 -102.88
C PHE A 5 23.67 67.21 -103.03
N SER A 6 24.23 67.16 -104.22
CA SER A 6 23.74 67.40 -105.58
C SER A 6 24.88 66.97 -106.50
N ARG A 7 24.58 66.47 -107.71
CA ARG A 7 25.07 67.05 -108.98
C ARG A 7 24.96 66.06 -110.15
N ILE A 8 24.25 66.56 -111.18
CA ILE A 8 24.63 66.50 -112.62
C ILE A 8 24.39 65.13 -113.27
N ILE A 9 23.25 64.96 -113.96
CA ILE A 9 23.05 65.24 -115.40
C ILE A 9 24.05 64.47 -116.28
N ALA A 10 23.59 63.39 -116.91
CA ALA A 10 23.96 62.99 -118.28
C ALA A 10 23.09 61.80 -118.71
N LEU A 11 22.18 62.06 -119.66
CA LEU A 11 22.14 61.43 -120.99
C LEU A 11 21.54 60.01 -121.02
N VAL A 12 20.26 59.87 -121.42
CA VAL A 12 19.73 59.79 -122.81
C VAL A 12 19.90 58.37 -123.41
N PHE A 13 18.83 57.96 -124.12
CA PHE A 13 18.62 56.83 -125.04
C PHE A 13 17.86 55.63 -124.43
N VAL A 14 16.55 55.49 -124.67
CA VAL A 14 15.90 54.99 -125.92
C VAL A 14 16.27 53.50 -126.10
N THR A 15 15.33 52.55 -126.07
CA THR A 15 14.32 52.35 -127.12
C THR A 15 13.00 51.77 -126.61
N ALA A 16 11.90 52.42 -126.99
CA ALA A 16 10.65 51.77 -127.33
C ALA A 16 10.73 51.16 -128.74
N SER A 17 10.00 50.08 -128.98
CA SER A 17 9.39 49.74 -130.28
C SER A 17 8.11 48.97 -129.94
N VAL A 18 6.88 49.47 -130.14
CA VAL A 18 6.21 49.91 -131.40
C VAL A 18 6.02 48.73 -132.34
N PHE A 19 4.85 48.41 -132.90
CA PHE A 19 3.44 48.83 -132.82
C PHE A 19 2.69 47.73 -133.60
N ALA A 20 1.39 47.52 -133.35
CA ALA A 20 0.38 47.43 -134.41
C ALA A 20 -1.02 47.48 -133.80
N PHE A 21 -1.68 48.62 -134.01
CA PHE A 21 -3.09 48.86 -133.71
C PHE A 21 -4.00 48.19 -134.76
N SER A 22 -5.20 47.81 -134.35
CA SER A 22 -6.35 47.56 -135.24
C SER A 22 -7.53 48.40 -134.74
N SER A 23 -8.15 49.16 -135.65
CA SER A 23 -9.20 50.17 -135.42
C SER A 23 -10.52 49.61 -134.86
N CYS A 24 -11.11 50.36 -133.93
CA CYS A 24 -12.31 50.01 -133.15
C CYS A 24 -13.64 50.46 -133.81
N LYS A 25 -14.78 49.86 -133.42
CA LYS A 25 -16.14 50.17 -133.93
C LYS A 25 -17.15 50.55 -132.80
N HIS A 26 -16.86 51.54 -131.95
CA HIS A 26 -17.87 52.12 -131.02
C HIS A 26 -17.63 53.63 -130.72
N GLU A 27 -18.64 54.29 -130.13
CA GLU A 27 -18.63 55.71 -129.72
C GLU A 27 -18.14 55.88 -128.26
N HIS A 28 -17.50 57.00 -127.91
CA HIS A 28 -16.69 57.15 -126.67
C HIS A 28 -17.39 57.93 -125.52
N VAL A 29 -17.35 57.38 -124.29
CA VAL A 29 -17.81 58.02 -123.05
C VAL A 29 -16.64 58.18 -122.07
N TYR A 30 -16.37 59.40 -121.56
CA TYR A 30 -15.20 59.73 -120.70
C TYR A 30 -15.53 59.89 -119.21
N GLY A 31 -14.57 59.57 -118.34
CA GLY A 31 -14.66 59.76 -116.89
C GLY A 31 -14.30 61.16 -116.37
N GLU A 32 -14.07 61.28 -115.05
CA GLU A 32 -13.70 62.53 -114.35
C GLU A 32 -12.23 62.96 -114.57
N TRP A 33 -11.96 64.26 -114.40
CA TRP A 33 -10.60 64.84 -114.53
C TRP A 33 -9.72 64.57 -113.31
N SER A 34 -8.45 64.24 -113.53
CA SER A 34 -7.44 64.05 -112.47
C SER A 34 -6.11 64.73 -112.82
N TYR A 35 -5.29 65.10 -111.84
CA TYR A 35 -3.99 65.72 -112.12
C TYR A 35 -3.02 64.70 -112.71
N ALA A 36 -2.59 64.97 -113.95
CA ALA A 36 -1.45 64.29 -114.56
C ALA A 36 -0.13 64.80 -113.97
N MET A 37 -0.07 66.05 -113.52
CA MET A 37 1.10 66.64 -112.83
C MET A 37 0.65 67.80 -111.91
N LEU A 38 1.15 67.85 -110.68
CA LEU A 38 0.79 68.90 -109.70
C LEU A 38 1.69 70.15 -109.82
N PRO A 39 1.18 71.37 -109.56
CA PRO A 39 2.01 72.57 -109.48
C PRO A 39 2.88 72.63 -108.21
N THR A 40 4.01 73.34 -108.27
CA THR A 40 4.93 73.59 -107.14
C THR A 40 4.90 75.05 -106.68
N CYS A 41 5.72 75.45 -105.68
CA CYS A 41 5.84 76.85 -105.22
C CYS A 41 6.18 77.83 -106.34
N THR A 42 6.77 77.38 -107.45
CA THR A 42 7.20 78.25 -108.56
C THR A 42 6.74 77.81 -109.96
N GLU A 43 6.26 76.57 -110.18
CA GLU A 43 5.87 76.05 -111.53
C GLU A 43 4.43 75.49 -111.64
N GLU A 44 3.82 75.51 -112.84
CA GLU A 44 2.45 75.05 -113.18
C GLU A 44 2.31 73.51 -113.33
N GLY A 45 1.10 72.96 -113.20
CA GLY A 45 0.72 71.55 -113.38
C GLY A 45 -0.33 71.29 -114.49
N VAL A 46 -0.78 70.03 -114.66
CA VAL A 46 -1.70 69.56 -115.75
C VAL A 46 -2.72 68.52 -115.24
N GLN A 47 -3.95 68.50 -115.79
CA GLN A 47 -5.03 67.51 -115.56
C GLN A 47 -5.39 66.71 -116.82
N SER A 48 -5.84 65.45 -116.69
CA SER A 48 -6.32 64.56 -117.77
C SER A 48 -7.50 63.64 -117.40
N ARG A 49 -8.26 63.15 -118.39
CA ARG A 49 -9.28 62.07 -118.27
C ARG A 49 -9.29 61.10 -119.46
N MET A 50 -9.71 59.84 -119.26
CA MET A 50 -9.70 58.75 -120.27
C MET A 50 -11.12 58.26 -120.62
N CYS A 51 -11.33 57.75 -121.83
CA CYS A 51 -12.57 57.09 -122.23
C CYS A 51 -12.72 55.76 -121.46
N LEU A 52 -13.94 55.42 -121.04
CA LEU A 52 -14.20 54.25 -120.21
C LEU A 52 -14.28 52.95 -121.02
N GLU A 53 -14.51 53.05 -122.32
CA GLU A 53 -14.65 51.89 -123.21
C GLU A 53 -13.46 51.73 -124.18
N CYS A 54 -12.60 52.76 -124.32
CA CYS A 54 -11.32 52.66 -125.01
C CYS A 54 -10.24 53.55 -124.35
N GLU A 55 -8.96 53.34 -124.66
CA GLU A 55 -7.84 54.03 -124.00
C GLU A 55 -7.55 55.47 -124.50
N GLU A 56 -8.49 56.15 -125.16
CA GLU A 56 -8.31 57.54 -125.62
C GLU A 56 -8.39 58.56 -124.45
N THR A 57 -7.65 59.69 -124.50
CA THR A 57 -7.49 60.65 -123.37
C THR A 57 -7.49 62.14 -123.74
N GLU A 58 -8.06 62.98 -122.86
CA GLU A 58 -8.16 64.46 -122.96
C GLU A 58 -7.36 65.18 -121.83
N LYS A 59 -6.75 66.36 -122.08
CA LYS A 59 -5.81 67.09 -121.13
C LYS A 59 -5.99 68.65 -121.03
N ARG A 60 -5.70 69.30 -119.87
CA ARG A 60 -5.65 70.80 -119.63
C ARG A 60 -4.71 71.29 -118.47
N PRO A 61 -4.26 72.58 -118.39
CA PRO A 61 -3.27 73.11 -117.38
C PRO A 61 -3.83 73.71 -116.04
N ALA A 62 -2.96 73.92 -115.01
CA ALA A 62 -3.22 74.50 -113.66
C ALA A 62 -2.03 75.29 -113.00
N ALA A 63 -2.26 76.39 -112.24
CA ALA A 63 -1.26 77.41 -111.81
C ALA A 63 -0.35 77.11 -110.56
N PRO A 64 0.79 77.84 -110.32
CA PRO A 64 1.78 77.61 -109.23
C PRO A 64 1.40 78.20 -107.85
N LEU A 65 2.07 77.77 -106.76
CA LEU A 65 1.63 77.95 -105.35
C LEU A 65 2.26 79.08 -104.48
N GLY A 66 3.44 79.64 -104.83
CA GLY A 66 4.16 80.64 -104.00
C GLY A 66 4.85 80.09 -102.72
N HIS A 67 5.72 80.90 -102.08
CA HIS A 67 6.43 80.58 -100.83
C HIS A 67 5.63 80.96 -99.58
N ASP A 68 5.91 80.24 -98.48
CA ASP A 68 5.17 80.29 -97.22
C ASP A 68 6.17 80.36 -96.07
N GLU A 69 6.50 81.58 -95.63
CA GLU A 69 7.63 81.87 -94.73
C GLU A 69 7.27 81.78 -93.24
N ILE A 70 8.18 81.22 -92.42
CA ILE A 70 8.08 81.05 -90.96
C ILE A 70 9.33 81.64 -90.26
N SER A 71 9.17 82.32 -89.11
CA SER A 71 10.26 82.95 -88.33
C SER A 71 10.65 82.18 -87.05
N TYR A 72 11.93 82.25 -86.63
CA TYR A 72 12.49 81.61 -85.42
C TYR A 72 13.30 82.61 -84.56
N GLU A 73 13.21 82.48 -83.23
CA GLU A 73 13.85 83.35 -82.22
C GLU A 73 15.31 82.96 -81.84
N ARG A 74 16.03 83.84 -81.15
CA ARG A 74 17.43 83.66 -80.68
C ARG A 74 17.55 82.70 -79.47
N LYS A 75 18.67 81.98 -79.37
CA LYS A 75 19.09 81.17 -78.18
C LYS A 75 20.57 81.40 -77.80
N ASP A 76 20.87 81.60 -76.51
CA ASP A 76 22.24 81.81 -76.00
C ASP A 76 23.01 80.51 -75.67
N ALA A 77 24.35 80.59 -75.54
CA ALA A 77 25.26 79.47 -75.27
C ALA A 77 25.51 79.21 -73.76
N THR A 78 25.77 77.95 -73.38
CA THR A 78 26.04 77.48 -72.00
C THR A 78 27.53 77.14 -71.79
N CYS A 79 27.91 76.59 -70.62
CA CYS A 79 29.29 76.14 -70.33
C CYS A 79 29.82 75.13 -71.36
N THR A 80 28.94 74.33 -71.99
CA THR A 80 29.30 73.27 -72.93
C THR A 80 28.58 73.31 -74.28
N GLU A 81 27.42 73.99 -74.41
CA GLU A 81 26.64 74.03 -75.66
C GLU A 81 26.63 75.40 -76.36
N LYS A 82 26.48 75.36 -77.69
CA LYS A 82 26.37 76.51 -78.60
C LYS A 82 24.96 77.12 -78.61
N GLY A 83 24.83 78.39 -79.05
CA GLY A 83 23.57 79.11 -79.28
C GLY A 83 23.43 79.61 -80.73
N HIS A 84 22.39 80.36 -81.09
CA HIS A 84 22.19 80.93 -82.45
C HIS A 84 21.32 82.21 -82.46
N ARG A 85 21.39 83.01 -83.53
CA ARG A 85 20.55 84.22 -83.75
C ARG A 85 19.16 83.88 -84.32
N ALA A 86 18.25 84.86 -84.36
CA ALA A 86 16.90 84.74 -84.92
C ALA A 86 16.93 84.79 -86.47
N TYR A 87 16.07 84.01 -87.15
CA TYR A 87 16.11 83.81 -88.62
C TYR A 87 14.75 83.35 -89.21
N VAL A 88 14.57 83.38 -90.54
CA VAL A 88 13.35 82.90 -91.26
C VAL A 88 13.63 81.72 -92.18
N ALA A 89 12.61 80.89 -92.47
CA ALA A 89 12.66 79.81 -93.45
C ALA A 89 11.30 79.55 -94.15
N CYS A 90 11.30 79.15 -95.42
CA CYS A 90 10.09 78.74 -96.13
C CYS A 90 9.69 77.30 -95.75
N SER A 91 8.42 77.05 -95.44
CA SER A 91 7.94 75.71 -95.03
C SER A 91 7.88 74.70 -96.19
N ARG A 92 7.83 75.20 -97.43
CA ARG A 92 7.62 74.40 -98.64
C ARG A 92 8.90 74.19 -99.45
N CYS A 93 9.95 74.98 -99.20
CA CYS A 93 11.23 74.89 -99.88
C CYS A 93 12.40 75.22 -98.94
N ASP A 94 13.62 75.33 -99.49
CA ASP A 94 14.84 75.33 -98.69
C ASP A 94 15.38 76.74 -98.39
N TYR A 95 14.57 77.77 -98.63
CA TYR A 95 14.95 79.15 -98.35
C TYR A 95 15.08 79.39 -96.84
N THR A 96 16.24 79.90 -96.36
CA THR A 96 16.46 80.30 -94.94
C THR A 96 17.62 81.29 -94.74
N THR A 97 17.67 81.99 -93.59
CA THR A 97 18.68 83.02 -93.23
C THR A 97 19.52 82.76 -91.94
N TYR A 98 19.72 81.52 -91.50
CA TYR A 98 20.32 81.09 -90.18
C TYR A 98 21.81 81.46 -89.86
N GLU A 99 22.17 81.68 -88.56
CA GLU A 99 23.56 81.94 -88.03
C GLU A 99 23.82 81.54 -86.51
N GLU A 100 25.02 81.02 -86.12
CA GLU A 100 25.40 80.34 -84.81
C GLU A 100 26.38 81.10 -83.83
N ILE A 101 26.42 80.77 -82.50
CA ILE A 101 27.28 81.29 -81.38
C ILE A 101 27.95 80.14 -80.52
N LEU A 102 29.21 80.26 -80.02
CA LEU A 102 30.01 79.21 -79.30
C LEU A 102 29.90 79.14 -77.73
N PRO A 103 30.31 78.04 -77.04
CA PRO A 103 30.17 77.79 -75.57
C PRO A 103 31.22 78.43 -74.63
N ARG A 104 30.97 78.45 -73.30
CA ARG A 104 31.71 79.26 -72.28
C ARG A 104 32.81 78.61 -71.41
N GLY A 105 32.80 77.30 -71.09
CA GLY A 105 33.79 76.63 -70.18
C GLY A 105 33.44 76.58 -68.67
N HIS A 106 34.29 75.94 -67.82
CA HIS A 106 34.07 75.67 -66.37
C HIS A 106 34.95 76.48 -65.38
N SER A 107 34.42 76.80 -64.18
CA SER A 107 35.09 77.53 -63.07
C SER A 107 35.40 76.62 -61.86
N ARG A 108 36.68 76.34 -61.52
CA ARG A 108 37.11 75.21 -60.63
C ARG A 108 37.31 75.59 -59.14
N ILE A 109 36.85 74.74 -58.19
CA ILE A 109 37.02 74.81 -56.71
C ILE A 109 37.61 73.48 -56.16
N SER A 110 38.55 73.49 -55.19
CA SER A 110 39.25 72.28 -54.68
C SER A 110 38.89 71.88 -53.23
N HIS A 111 38.92 70.57 -52.91
CA HIS A 111 38.64 69.95 -51.60
C HIS A 111 39.77 68.99 -51.17
N ALA A 112 40.02 68.84 -49.86
CA ALA A 112 41.11 68.01 -49.29
C ALA A 112 40.69 66.55 -49.02
N GLN A 113 41.69 65.66 -48.91
CA GLN A 113 41.52 64.21 -48.65
C GLN A 113 41.18 63.86 -47.18
N LYS A 114 40.48 62.75 -46.94
CA LYS A 114 40.14 62.16 -45.62
C LYS A 114 40.34 60.64 -45.65
N ALA A 115 41.03 60.06 -44.67
CA ALA A 115 41.25 58.61 -44.59
C ALA A 115 39.98 57.83 -44.13
N PRO A 116 39.78 56.57 -44.58
CA PRO A 116 38.65 55.73 -44.15
C PRO A 116 38.83 55.21 -42.71
N THR A 117 37.71 54.92 -42.04
CA THR A 117 37.68 54.26 -40.71
C THR A 117 37.03 52.88 -40.81
N CYS A 118 36.87 52.15 -39.70
CA CYS A 118 36.13 50.86 -39.71
C CYS A 118 34.68 51.02 -40.20
N THR A 119 34.06 52.18 -39.98
CA THR A 119 32.63 52.42 -40.20
C THR A 119 32.30 53.47 -41.26
N GLU A 120 33.23 54.39 -41.58
CA GLU A 120 33.04 55.47 -42.57
C GLU A 120 34.06 55.41 -43.71
N ASP A 121 33.62 55.74 -44.93
CA ASP A 121 34.47 55.90 -46.10
C ASP A 121 35.37 57.15 -45.98
N GLY A 122 36.52 57.10 -46.65
CA GLY A 122 37.41 58.23 -46.90
C GLY A 122 37.24 58.81 -48.31
N ASN A 123 38.11 59.73 -48.70
CA ASN A 123 38.20 60.28 -50.06
C ASN A 123 39.60 60.83 -50.37
N ASP A 124 39.93 60.90 -51.66
CA ASP A 124 41.08 61.66 -52.16
C ASP A 124 40.71 63.15 -52.34
N ALA A 125 41.70 64.02 -52.54
CA ALA A 125 41.46 65.44 -52.86
C ALA A 125 40.80 65.59 -54.25
N TYR A 126 39.77 66.45 -54.38
CA TYR A 126 38.96 66.55 -55.60
C TYR A 126 38.52 67.99 -55.94
N ILE A 127 38.03 68.21 -57.17
CA ILE A 127 37.64 69.53 -57.71
C ILE A 127 36.16 69.53 -58.14
N THR A 128 35.46 70.66 -57.97
CA THR A 128 34.08 70.92 -58.45
C THR A 128 33.98 72.20 -59.28
N CYS A 129 32.90 72.40 -60.06
CA CYS A 129 32.60 73.65 -60.77
C CYS A 129 31.48 74.45 -60.08
N SER A 130 31.60 75.77 -59.98
CA SER A 130 30.58 76.61 -59.33
C SER A 130 29.30 76.80 -60.15
N GLU A 131 29.41 76.72 -61.48
CA GLU A 131 28.33 77.07 -62.41
C GLU A 131 27.63 75.83 -63.02
N CYS A 132 28.10 74.62 -62.71
CA CYS A 132 27.51 73.35 -63.17
C CYS A 132 28.03 72.15 -62.37
N ASP A 133 27.43 70.98 -62.56
CA ASP A 133 27.67 69.77 -61.77
C ASP A 133 28.99 69.01 -62.06
N PHE A 134 30.01 69.67 -62.59
CA PHE A 134 31.30 69.02 -62.83
C PHE A 134 32.00 68.72 -61.50
N THR A 135 32.41 67.46 -61.27
CA THR A 135 33.20 67.04 -60.10
C THR A 135 34.17 65.91 -60.43
N THR A 136 35.29 65.84 -59.71
CA THR A 136 36.27 64.73 -59.78
C THR A 136 36.29 63.85 -58.52
N TYR A 137 35.23 63.90 -57.70
CA TYR A 137 35.15 63.17 -56.42
C TYR A 137 35.25 61.65 -56.58
N VAL A 138 36.08 61.01 -55.75
CA VAL A 138 36.21 59.54 -55.66
C VAL A 138 36.27 59.12 -54.18
N PRO A 139 35.33 58.29 -53.68
CA PRO A 139 35.36 57.78 -52.31
C PRO A 139 36.34 56.60 -52.15
N ILE A 140 36.94 56.47 -50.97
CA ILE A 140 37.78 55.33 -50.54
C ILE A 140 36.95 54.47 -49.56
N PRO A 141 36.68 53.19 -49.85
CA PRO A 141 35.84 52.35 -49.01
C PRO A 141 36.35 52.20 -47.56
N LYS A 142 35.41 52.14 -46.61
CA LYS A 142 35.67 51.86 -45.19
C LYS A 142 36.40 50.52 -44.97
N LEU A 143 37.17 50.44 -43.89
CA LEU A 143 38.09 49.32 -43.61
C LEU A 143 37.42 48.04 -43.10
N GLY A 144 36.20 48.13 -42.55
CA GLY A 144 35.54 47.02 -41.85
C GLY A 144 36.15 46.70 -40.47
N HIS A 145 35.48 45.84 -39.69
CA HIS A 145 35.96 45.41 -38.37
C HIS A 145 36.96 44.26 -38.48
N ASP A 146 38.00 44.31 -37.63
CA ASP A 146 39.04 43.30 -37.52
C ASP A 146 38.77 42.44 -36.27
N ILE A 147 37.96 41.39 -36.47
CA ILE A 147 37.31 40.65 -35.39
C ILE A 147 38.21 39.57 -34.79
N VAL A 148 38.32 39.58 -33.46
CA VAL A 148 38.91 38.49 -32.65
C VAL A 148 37.81 37.82 -31.82
N GLN A 149 37.84 36.49 -31.78
CA GLN A 149 36.89 35.63 -31.06
C GLN A 149 37.40 35.29 -29.65
N TYR A 150 36.53 35.39 -28.64
CA TYR A 150 36.80 34.99 -27.26
C TYR A 150 35.81 33.92 -26.81
N GLY A 151 36.31 32.84 -26.21
CA GLY A 151 35.49 31.76 -25.67
C GLY A 151 34.61 32.23 -24.50
N GLY A 152 33.44 31.60 -24.34
CA GLY A 152 32.53 31.86 -23.22
C GLY A 152 32.91 31.10 -21.95
N LYS A 153 32.32 31.49 -20.82
CA LYS A 153 32.43 30.80 -19.54
C LYS A 153 31.05 30.59 -18.93
N GLU A 154 30.73 29.36 -18.58
CA GLU A 154 29.43 29.06 -17.97
C GLU A 154 29.27 29.67 -16.57
N ALA A 155 28.03 30.01 -16.23
CA ALA A 155 27.63 30.43 -14.88
C ALA A 155 27.33 29.22 -14.00
N ASP A 156 27.70 29.29 -12.71
CA ASP A 156 27.38 28.28 -11.71
C ASP A 156 26.25 28.75 -10.76
N CYS A 157 25.97 28.00 -9.69
CA CYS A 157 24.91 28.32 -8.72
C CYS A 157 25.12 29.65 -8.00
N VAL A 158 26.35 30.17 -7.93
CA VAL A 158 26.74 31.35 -7.13
C VAL A 158 27.46 32.40 -7.99
N LYS A 159 28.31 32.01 -8.93
CA LYS A 159 29.12 32.89 -9.78
C LYS A 159 28.53 33.00 -11.18
N SER A 160 28.42 34.24 -11.66
CA SER A 160 28.02 34.54 -13.04
C SER A 160 29.08 34.09 -14.05
N GLY A 161 28.63 33.79 -15.27
CA GLY A 161 29.43 33.47 -16.45
C GLY A 161 29.29 34.55 -17.52
N TYR A 162 29.71 34.28 -18.75
CA TYR A 162 29.55 35.15 -19.92
C TYR A 162 29.51 34.35 -21.21
N GLU A 163 28.75 34.84 -22.20
CA GLU A 163 28.66 34.26 -23.54
C GLU A 163 30.01 34.41 -24.29
N SER A 164 30.26 33.56 -25.29
CA SER A 164 31.35 33.82 -26.24
C SER A 164 31.09 35.13 -26.97
N TYR A 165 32.13 35.93 -27.20
CA TYR A 165 31.97 37.27 -27.76
C TYR A 165 33.10 37.62 -28.71
N GLU A 166 32.82 38.62 -29.54
CA GLU A 166 33.70 39.16 -30.55
C GLU A 166 34.14 40.56 -30.16
N LYS A 167 35.40 40.92 -30.43
CA LYS A 167 35.90 42.27 -30.26
C LYS A 167 36.76 42.69 -31.45
N CYS A 168 36.59 43.92 -31.91
CA CYS A 168 37.45 44.49 -32.95
C CYS A 168 38.79 44.95 -32.34
N ASN A 169 39.91 44.66 -33.00
CA ASN A 169 41.23 45.15 -32.55
C ASN A 169 41.49 46.62 -32.88
N ARG A 170 40.71 47.22 -33.78
CA ARG A 170 40.93 48.57 -34.31
C ARG A 170 39.98 49.62 -33.74
N CYS A 171 38.93 49.22 -33.04
CA CYS A 171 37.94 50.11 -32.42
C CYS A 171 37.21 49.42 -31.28
N ASP A 172 36.30 50.14 -30.61
CA ASP A 172 35.61 49.66 -29.39
C ASP A 172 34.44 48.71 -29.64
N TYR A 173 34.27 48.19 -30.86
CA TYR A 173 33.23 47.21 -31.15
C TYR A 173 33.44 45.93 -30.32
N SER A 174 32.41 45.54 -29.55
CA SER A 174 32.37 44.32 -28.74
C SER A 174 30.94 43.80 -28.59
N THR A 175 30.76 42.47 -28.60
CA THR A 175 29.45 41.81 -28.37
C THR A 175 29.31 41.21 -26.97
N TYR A 176 30.19 41.57 -26.02
CA TYR A 176 30.26 40.97 -24.68
C TYR A 176 28.94 40.99 -23.90
N LYS A 177 28.54 39.84 -23.37
CA LYS A 177 27.30 39.67 -22.59
C LYS A 177 27.48 38.72 -21.42
N VAL A 178 27.02 39.15 -20.24
CA VAL A 178 27.12 38.39 -18.97
C VAL A 178 25.94 37.42 -18.84
N ILE A 179 26.22 36.22 -18.32
CA ILE A 179 25.22 35.21 -17.94
C ILE A 179 25.08 35.23 -16.41
N PRO A 180 23.91 35.57 -15.85
CA PRO A 180 23.71 35.61 -14.39
C PRO A 180 23.87 34.23 -13.74
N ALA A 181 24.17 34.21 -12.43
CA ALA A 181 24.29 32.96 -11.67
C ALA A 181 22.94 32.23 -11.63
N ARG A 182 22.96 30.89 -11.74
CA ARG A 182 21.74 30.07 -11.90
C ARG A 182 20.90 29.95 -10.62
N GLY A 183 21.47 30.32 -9.47
CA GLY A 183 20.83 30.13 -8.16
C GLY A 183 20.81 28.67 -7.70
N HIS A 184 20.35 28.45 -6.47
CA HIS A 184 20.18 27.12 -5.92
C HIS A 184 18.76 26.61 -6.17
N VAL A 185 18.64 25.45 -6.81
CA VAL A 185 17.38 24.70 -6.91
C VAL A 185 17.30 23.79 -5.69
N ILE A 186 16.40 24.09 -4.76
CA ILE A 186 16.24 23.34 -3.51
C ILE A 186 15.38 22.11 -3.77
N GLU A 187 15.95 20.94 -3.49
CA GLU A 187 15.25 19.66 -3.46
C GLU A 187 15.09 19.21 -2.00
N ASN A 188 13.83 18.92 -1.62
CA ASN A 188 13.50 18.42 -0.29
C ASN A 188 13.55 16.90 -0.28
N LEU A 189 14.31 16.35 0.66
CA LEU A 189 14.35 14.93 0.95
C LEU A 189 13.22 14.62 1.93
N ALA A 190 12.35 13.71 1.51
CA ALA A 190 11.21 13.27 2.31
C ALA A 190 11.67 12.63 3.62
N GLU A 191 10.86 12.82 4.66
CA GLU A 191 11.01 12.08 5.91
C GLU A 191 10.71 10.59 5.69
N LYS A 192 11.45 9.73 6.40
CA LYS A 192 11.16 8.30 6.54
C LYS A 192 10.98 8.05 8.03
N ALA A 193 9.75 7.77 8.47
CA ALA A 193 9.51 7.46 9.87
C ALA A 193 10.33 6.23 10.33
N PRO A 194 10.91 6.23 11.55
CA PRO A 194 11.53 5.05 12.12
C PRO A 194 10.51 3.93 12.34
N THR A 195 10.95 2.69 12.26
CA THR A 195 10.15 1.51 12.62
C THR A 195 10.65 0.95 13.96
N CYS A 196 10.09 -0.18 14.43
CA CYS A 196 10.57 -0.84 15.65
C CYS A 196 12.03 -1.31 15.57
N THR A 197 12.51 -1.65 14.37
CA THR A 197 13.83 -2.24 14.15
C THR A 197 14.73 -1.42 13.24
N GLU A 198 14.16 -0.55 12.39
CA GLU A 198 14.91 0.31 11.49
C GLU A 198 14.88 1.76 11.93
N SER A 199 16.03 2.42 11.86
CA SER A 199 16.15 3.86 12.03
C SER A 199 15.37 4.62 10.95
N GLY A 200 14.85 5.78 11.33
CA GLY A 200 14.20 6.73 10.43
C GLY A 200 15.12 7.83 9.96
N LEU A 201 14.62 8.69 9.09
CA LEU A 201 15.27 9.92 8.63
C LEU A 201 14.30 11.09 8.76
N ALA A 202 14.75 12.15 9.45
CA ALA A 202 14.03 13.42 9.44
C ALA A 202 14.02 14.03 8.03
N GLU A 203 13.20 15.06 7.81
CA GLU A 203 13.27 15.83 6.56
C GLU A 203 14.63 16.54 6.38
N GLY A 204 15.13 16.58 5.16
CA GLY A 204 16.37 17.25 4.78
C GLY A 204 16.22 18.05 3.47
N SER A 205 17.19 18.88 3.11
CA SER A 205 17.16 19.57 1.81
C SER A 205 18.55 19.94 1.30
N HIS A 206 18.72 19.86 -0.01
CA HIS A 206 19.99 20.16 -0.70
C HIS A 206 19.77 20.80 -2.07
N CYS A 207 20.81 21.40 -2.64
CA CYS A 207 20.76 21.88 -4.01
C CYS A 207 20.96 20.71 -4.99
N SER A 208 20.00 20.44 -5.88
CA SER A 208 20.10 19.35 -6.86
C SER A 208 21.22 19.54 -7.91
N VAL A 209 21.76 20.75 -8.02
CA VAL A 209 22.80 21.10 -9.01
C VAL A 209 24.22 21.02 -8.43
N CYS A 210 24.42 21.43 -7.16
CA CYS A 210 25.75 21.51 -6.55
C CYS A 210 25.88 20.82 -5.18
N ASN A 211 24.84 20.10 -4.74
CA ASN A 211 24.78 19.32 -3.51
C ASN A 211 25.01 20.11 -2.20
N LYS A 212 24.96 21.44 -2.24
CA LYS A 212 24.98 22.26 -1.02
C LYS A 212 23.77 21.92 -0.14
N VAL A 213 24.03 21.48 1.09
CA VAL A 213 23.00 21.14 2.07
C VAL A 213 22.44 22.41 2.72
N PHE A 214 21.11 22.52 2.80
CA PHE A 214 20.40 23.61 3.48
C PHE A 214 19.79 23.16 4.80
N LYS A 215 19.32 21.92 4.86
CA LYS A 215 18.88 21.25 6.08
C LYS A 215 19.46 19.85 6.13
N GLU A 216 20.28 19.59 7.15
CA GLU A 216 20.90 18.28 7.35
C GLU A 216 19.85 17.24 7.74
N GLN A 217 19.91 16.08 7.09
CA GLN A 217 19.01 14.96 7.37
C GLN A 217 19.53 14.19 8.59
N LYS A 218 18.75 14.19 9.68
CA LYS A 218 19.14 13.48 10.92
C LYS A 218 18.58 12.06 10.93
N VAL A 219 19.41 11.12 11.38
CA VAL A 219 18.97 9.75 11.68
C VAL A 219 18.14 9.77 12.96
N LEU A 220 16.97 9.17 12.90
CA LEU A 220 16.11 8.93 14.06
C LEU A 220 16.34 7.48 14.52
N GLU A 221 16.60 7.30 15.82
CA GLU A 221 16.79 5.96 16.37
C GLU A 221 15.54 5.08 16.15
N PRO A 222 15.70 3.75 16.04
CA PRO A 222 14.56 2.83 15.98
C PRO A 222 13.66 3.02 17.20
N LEU A 223 12.35 2.82 17.02
CA LEU A 223 11.37 2.99 18.10
C LEU A 223 11.54 1.95 19.22
N GLY A 224 12.19 0.82 18.94
CA GLY A 224 12.24 -0.33 19.82
C GLY A 224 10.89 -1.04 19.94
N HIS A 225 10.87 -2.14 20.70
CA HIS A 225 9.64 -2.87 21.00
C HIS A 225 9.06 -2.41 22.35
N ASN A 226 7.85 -1.86 22.31
CA ASN A 226 7.02 -1.65 23.49
C ASN A 226 5.91 -2.71 23.51
N CYS A 227 6.10 -3.76 24.30
CA CYS A 227 5.24 -4.93 24.29
C CYS A 227 4.18 -4.91 25.39
N LYS A 228 2.92 -5.10 25.00
CA LYS A 228 1.80 -5.38 25.90
C LYS A 228 1.20 -6.74 25.53
N LYS A 229 0.91 -7.56 26.55
CA LYS A 229 0.38 -8.93 26.37
C LYS A 229 1.27 -9.80 25.47
N GLY A 230 2.59 -9.65 25.53
CA GLY A 230 3.54 -10.40 24.68
C GLY A 230 3.70 -9.91 23.24
N PHE A 231 3.02 -8.82 22.83
CA PHE A 231 3.10 -8.28 21.47
C PHE A 231 3.47 -6.81 21.46
N CYS A 232 4.36 -6.43 20.53
CA CYS A 232 4.68 -5.03 20.31
C CYS A 232 3.44 -4.26 19.82
N THR A 233 3.03 -3.21 20.53
CA THR A 233 1.84 -2.43 20.18
C THR A 233 1.95 -1.63 18.88
N VAL A 234 3.15 -1.59 18.29
CA VAL A 234 3.46 -0.83 17.06
C VAL A 234 3.58 -1.75 15.84
N CYS A 235 4.32 -2.87 15.94
CA CYS A 235 4.58 -3.76 14.79
C CYS A 235 3.97 -5.16 14.93
N GLY A 236 3.37 -5.50 16.06
CA GLY A 236 2.80 -6.84 16.31
C GLY A 236 3.83 -7.97 16.39
N VAL A 237 5.13 -7.65 16.33
CA VAL A 237 6.21 -8.62 16.58
C VAL A 237 6.06 -9.15 18.00
N GLU A 238 6.11 -10.48 18.08
CA GLU A 238 6.33 -11.22 19.32
C GLU A 238 7.73 -10.91 19.81
N ASP A 239 7.82 -9.98 20.75
CA ASP A 239 9.06 -9.75 21.47
C ASP A 239 8.84 -10.17 22.90
N TYR A 240 9.54 -11.24 23.23
CA TYR A 240 9.88 -11.76 24.55
C TYR A 240 8.78 -11.74 25.62
N LEU A 241 8.34 -12.94 25.99
CA LEU A 241 7.45 -13.18 27.13
C LEU A 241 8.18 -12.80 28.43
N GLU A 242 8.10 -11.54 28.85
CA GLU A 242 8.58 -11.11 30.16
C GLU A 242 7.84 -11.93 31.24
N PRO A 243 8.51 -12.82 31.99
CA PRO A 243 7.83 -13.79 32.86
C PRO A 243 6.90 -13.15 33.90
N THR A 244 7.18 -11.91 34.29
CA THR A 244 6.36 -11.13 35.21
C THR A 244 4.98 -10.78 34.67
N GLN A 245 4.76 -10.79 33.35
CA GLN A 245 3.44 -10.59 32.74
C GLN A 245 2.53 -11.82 32.89
N TYR A 246 3.10 -12.98 33.19
CA TYR A 246 2.41 -14.27 33.28
C TYR A 246 2.22 -14.74 34.73
N ALA A 247 2.78 -13.99 35.66
CA ALA A 247 2.79 -14.32 37.07
C ALA A 247 1.50 -13.84 37.74
N SER A 248 0.92 -14.71 38.55
CA SER A 248 -0.09 -14.32 39.53
C SER A 248 0.55 -13.62 40.72
N SER A 249 -0.24 -12.81 41.45
CA SER A 249 0.16 -12.32 42.76
C SER A 249 -0.60 -12.96 43.91
N ILE A 250 -1.50 -13.92 43.63
CA ILE A 250 -2.37 -14.55 44.62
C ILE A 250 -1.52 -15.21 45.72
N MET A 251 -0.59 -16.10 45.37
CA MET A 251 0.22 -16.80 46.37
C MET A 251 1.21 -15.88 47.05
N TYR A 252 1.87 -15.00 46.30
CA TYR A 252 2.74 -13.96 46.86
C TYR A 252 2.05 -13.10 47.93
N ASN A 253 0.83 -12.63 47.67
CA ASN A 253 0.09 -11.79 48.60
C ASN A 253 -0.30 -12.57 49.86
N THR A 254 -0.67 -13.84 49.72
CA THR A 254 -1.01 -14.67 50.88
C THR A 254 0.18 -14.98 51.78
N LEU A 255 1.41 -15.00 51.26
CA LEU A 255 2.61 -15.13 52.10
C LEU A 255 2.67 -14.06 53.19
N ALA A 256 2.16 -12.85 52.94
CA ALA A 256 2.15 -11.77 53.94
C ALA A 256 1.33 -12.10 55.20
N SER A 257 0.37 -13.02 55.11
CA SER A 257 -0.46 -13.44 56.24
C SER A 257 0.22 -14.42 57.20
N TYR A 258 1.36 -14.99 56.81
CA TYR A 258 2.11 -15.93 57.63
C TYR A 258 2.96 -15.20 58.68
N PRO A 259 3.29 -15.85 59.82
CA PRO A 259 4.12 -15.25 60.87
C PRO A 259 5.44 -14.65 60.36
N ASN A 260 6.11 -15.33 59.42
CA ASN A 260 7.36 -14.89 58.80
C ASN A 260 7.16 -14.23 57.43
N GLY A 261 5.96 -13.70 57.15
CA GLY A 261 5.51 -13.34 55.81
C GLY A 261 6.40 -12.36 55.04
N LYS A 262 7.01 -11.39 55.72
CA LYS A 262 7.94 -10.43 55.10
C LYS A 262 9.21 -11.11 54.56
N ASP A 263 9.76 -12.05 55.32
CA ASP A 263 10.94 -12.81 54.92
C ASP A 263 10.58 -13.83 53.83
N MET A 264 9.38 -14.42 53.91
CA MET A 264 8.84 -15.33 52.90
C MET A 264 8.67 -14.63 51.55
N GLN A 265 8.08 -13.44 51.52
CA GLN A 265 7.98 -12.61 50.31
C GLN A 265 9.34 -12.16 49.78
N THR A 266 10.32 -11.98 50.67
CA THR A 266 11.70 -11.68 50.27
C THR A 266 12.35 -12.87 49.58
N LEU A 267 12.20 -14.08 50.12
CA LEU A 267 12.67 -15.30 49.46
C LEU A 267 11.95 -15.52 48.12
N TYR A 268 10.63 -15.33 48.06
CA TYR A 268 9.85 -15.43 46.81
C TYR A 268 10.45 -14.55 45.71
N ARG A 269 10.74 -13.27 46.02
CA ARG A 269 11.34 -12.34 45.05
C ARG A 269 12.73 -12.79 44.61
N ARG A 270 13.56 -13.30 45.53
CA ARG A 270 14.88 -13.87 45.19
C ARG A 270 14.77 -15.07 44.26
N ILE A 271 13.78 -15.95 44.48
CA ILE A 271 13.49 -17.06 43.56
C ILE A 271 13.11 -16.51 42.18
N GLY A 272 12.28 -15.46 42.14
CA GLY A 272 11.88 -14.79 40.90
C GLY A 272 13.05 -14.23 40.10
N GLU A 273 13.99 -13.54 40.75
CA GLU A 273 15.19 -12.99 40.12
C GLU A 273 16.05 -14.10 39.47
N VAL A 274 16.27 -15.19 40.21
CA VAL A 274 17.02 -16.35 39.75
C VAL A 274 16.31 -17.07 38.60
N ALA A 275 15.01 -17.34 38.75
CA ALA A 275 14.23 -18.05 37.75
C ALA A 275 14.16 -17.24 36.46
N LYS A 276 13.95 -15.92 36.56
CA LYS A 276 14.00 -14.99 35.44
C LYS A 276 15.36 -15.08 34.75
N SER A 277 16.46 -14.94 35.49
CA SER A 277 17.82 -15.01 34.92
C SER A 277 18.07 -16.33 34.18
N PHE A 278 17.73 -17.48 34.78
CA PHE A 278 17.93 -18.78 34.15
C PHE A 278 17.05 -18.99 32.91
N HIS A 279 15.78 -18.55 32.97
CA HIS A 279 14.83 -18.71 31.87
C HIS A 279 15.24 -17.92 30.62
N LEU A 280 16.03 -16.87 30.79
CA LEU A 280 16.25 -15.82 29.82
C LEU A 280 17.70 -15.64 29.36
N ASN A 281 18.65 -16.17 30.14
CA ASN A 281 20.04 -16.22 29.74
C ASN A 281 20.24 -17.40 28.75
N TYR A 282 20.21 -17.09 27.47
CA TYR A 282 20.34 -18.08 26.38
C TYR A 282 21.80 -18.48 26.07
N ASP A 283 22.77 -17.74 26.60
CA ASP A 283 24.19 -18.09 26.53
C ASP A 283 24.61 -19.07 27.64
N LEU A 284 23.80 -19.19 28.70
CA LEU A 284 24.07 -20.07 29.82
C LEU A 284 23.85 -21.54 29.46
N ASN A 285 24.93 -22.31 29.51
CA ASN A 285 24.93 -23.76 29.40
C ASN A 285 25.41 -24.36 30.74
N LEU A 286 24.61 -25.26 31.32
CA LEU A 286 24.96 -25.96 32.55
C LEU A 286 25.29 -27.44 32.28
N GLU A 287 26.05 -28.07 33.15
CA GLU A 287 26.34 -29.51 33.08
C GLU A 287 25.46 -30.28 34.07
N LEU A 288 24.75 -31.29 33.58
CA LEU A 288 24.07 -32.25 34.44
C LEU A 288 25.10 -33.24 35.00
N LYS A 289 25.26 -33.24 36.33
CA LYS A 289 26.18 -34.17 37.00
C LYS A 289 25.72 -35.62 36.81
N GLU A 290 26.68 -36.51 36.58
CA GLU A 290 26.44 -37.94 36.39
C GLU A 290 25.58 -38.52 37.54
N GLY A 291 24.53 -39.26 37.18
CA GLY A 291 23.58 -39.84 38.13
C GLY A 291 22.54 -38.87 38.73
N LYS A 292 22.51 -37.59 38.31
CA LYS A 292 21.46 -36.64 38.68
C LYS A 292 20.40 -36.54 37.58
N TRP A 293 19.16 -36.37 38.00
CA TRP A 293 17.98 -36.29 37.12
C TRP A 293 17.36 -34.89 37.10
N ALA A 294 17.89 -33.97 37.91
CA ALA A 294 17.52 -32.56 37.97
C ALA A 294 18.78 -31.67 38.02
N LEU A 295 18.68 -30.51 37.39
CA LEU A 295 19.74 -29.53 37.22
C LEU A 295 19.62 -28.44 38.29
N LEU A 296 20.66 -28.25 39.12
CA LEU A 296 20.70 -27.10 40.04
C LEU A 296 20.87 -25.82 39.21
N THR A 297 19.91 -24.90 39.28
CA THR A 297 19.99 -23.64 38.55
C THR A 297 20.76 -22.57 39.32
N GLU A 298 20.47 -22.39 40.62
CA GLU A 298 21.19 -21.42 41.47
C GLU A 298 21.05 -21.74 42.97
N ARG A 299 21.93 -21.14 43.76
CA ARG A 299 21.90 -21.13 45.23
C ARG A 299 21.56 -19.73 45.73
N ILE A 300 20.44 -19.62 46.41
CA ILE A 300 19.96 -18.37 47.01
C ILE A 300 20.40 -18.35 48.47
N LYS A 301 21.17 -17.34 48.87
CA LYS A 301 21.54 -17.15 50.28
C LYS A 301 20.33 -16.65 51.07
N CYS A 302 20.07 -17.28 52.21
CA CYS A 302 18.92 -16.99 53.08
C CYS A 302 19.31 -16.82 54.55
N SER A 303 20.61 -16.82 54.89
CA SER A 303 21.07 -16.69 56.28
C SER A 303 20.57 -15.41 56.98
N ASP A 304 20.25 -14.38 56.20
CA ASP A 304 19.67 -13.12 56.64
C ASP A 304 18.16 -13.15 56.88
N LEU A 305 17.47 -14.20 56.42
CA LEU A 305 16.01 -14.38 56.53
C LEU A 305 15.68 -15.36 57.65
N SER A 306 14.68 -15.04 58.48
CA SER A 306 14.24 -15.88 59.61
C SER A 306 13.23 -16.94 59.15
N LEU A 307 13.67 -17.86 58.29
CA LEU A 307 12.81 -18.87 57.67
C LEU A 307 13.14 -20.28 58.17
N SER A 308 12.09 -21.02 58.54
CA SER A 308 12.17 -22.46 58.77
C SER A 308 12.14 -23.24 57.45
N LYS A 309 12.43 -24.55 57.52
CA LYS A 309 12.24 -25.49 56.38
C LYS A 309 10.82 -25.40 55.79
N ASP A 310 9.85 -25.21 56.67
CA ASP A 310 8.42 -25.20 56.38
C ASP A 310 8.02 -23.93 55.64
N ASP A 311 8.57 -22.79 56.06
CA ASP A 311 8.42 -21.53 55.35
C ASP A 311 9.00 -21.62 53.93
N GLY A 312 10.19 -22.24 53.78
CA GLY A 312 10.82 -22.45 52.49
C GLY A 312 9.96 -23.29 51.54
N TYR A 313 9.34 -24.36 52.05
CA TYR A 313 8.40 -25.18 51.28
C TYR A 313 7.17 -24.38 50.82
N VAL A 314 6.57 -23.59 51.71
CA VAL A 314 5.42 -22.73 51.39
C VAL A 314 5.78 -21.72 50.31
N VAL A 315 6.94 -21.06 50.44
CA VAL A 315 7.43 -20.07 49.47
C VAL A 315 7.70 -20.71 48.10
N GLY A 316 8.35 -21.87 48.06
CA GLY A 316 8.61 -22.57 46.80
C GLY A 316 7.33 -22.95 46.07
N ASN A 317 6.35 -23.52 46.78
CA ASN A 317 5.05 -23.86 46.19
C ASN A 317 4.27 -22.63 45.72
N ALA A 318 4.24 -21.57 46.53
CA ALA A 318 3.64 -20.30 46.16
C ALA A 318 4.23 -19.78 44.84
N PHE A 319 5.56 -19.78 44.73
CA PHE A 319 6.25 -19.36 43.51
C PHE A 319 5.90 -20.24 42.31
N TYR A 320 5.92 -21.56 42.47
CA TYR A 320 5.62 -22.51 41.40
C TYR A 320 4.19 -22.33 40.82
N LYS A 321 3.20 -22.09 41.70
CA LYS A 321 1.79 -21.92 41.33
C LYS A 321 1.50 -20.58 40.68
N ASP A 322 2.11 -19.52 41.19
CA ASP A 322 1.96 -18.18 40.61
C ASP A 322 2.63 -18.07 39.23
N ASN A 323 3.67 -18.86 38.95
CA ASN A 323 4.53 -18.66 37.78
C ASN A 323 4.56 -19.90 36.84
N PRO A 324 3.46 -20.21 36.13
CA PRO A 324 3.39 -21.36 35.22
C PRO A 324 4.34 -21.26 34.02
N ILE A 325 4.82 -20.06 33.69
CA ILE A 325 5.78 -19.81 32.59
C ILE A 325 7.13 -20.51 32.80
N TYR A 326 7.54 -20.77 34.05
CA TYR A 326 8.75 -21.53 34.34
C TYR A 326 8.50 -23.04 34.20
N TYR A 327 8.17 -23.49 32.99
CA TYR A 327 7.87 -24.88 32.63
C TYR A 327 8.98 -25.87 32.99
N TRP A 328 10.22 -25.37 33.08
CA TRP A 328 11.42 -26.13 33.40
C TRP A 328 11.58 -26.37 34.90
N LEU A 329 10.92 -25.57 35.75
CA LEU A 329 11.07 -25.62 37.19
C LEU A 329 10.50 -26.93 37.73
N TYR A 330 11.37 -27.69 38.39
CA TYR A 330 11.07 -29.03 38.86
C TYR A 330 10.78 -29.06 40.37
N THR A 331 11.74 -28.64 41.19
CA THR A 331 11.60 -28.67 42.65
C THR A 331 12.52 -27.67 43.34
N PHE A 332 12.41 -27.61 44.66
CA PHE A 332 13.21 -26.78 45.54
C PHE A 332 13.89 -27.62 46.62
N ASN A 333 15.01 -27.13 47.14
CA ASN A 333 15.69 -27.74 48.28
C ASN A 333 16.35 -26.65 49.12
N TRP A 334 16.88 -26.98 50.31
CA TRP A 334 17.52 -26.02 51.19
C TRP A 334 18.53 -26.67 52.13
N ASN A 335 19.44 -25.84 52.64
CA ASN A 335 20.29 -26.17 53.79
C ASN A 335 19.79 -25.43 55.01
N THR A 336 19.88 -26.05 56.19
CA THR A 336 19.58 -25.40 57.48
C THR A 336 20.80 -25.29 58.36
N ASP A 337 20.80 -24.34 59.28
CA ASP A 337 21.73 -24.34 60.41
C ASP A 337 21.26 -25.29 61.53
N SER A 338 21.99 -25.32 62.66
CA SER A 338 21.69 -26.15 63.82
C SER A 338 20.36 -25.81 64.52
N SER A 339 19.78 -24.65 64.25
CA SER A 339 18.47 -24.23 64.78
C SER A 339 17.30 -24.64 63.87
N GLY A 340 17.58 -25.21 62.70
CA GLY A 340 16.56 -25.52 61.68
C GLY A 340 16.19 -24.35 60.78
N LYS A 341 16.91 -23.23 60.88
CA LYS A 341 16.73 -22.05 60.02
C LYS A 341 17.41 -22.24 58.66
N ILE A 342 16.74 -21.89 57.58
CA ILE A 342 17.27 -21.97 56.21
C ILE A 342 18.47 -21.00 56.06
N THR A 343 19.59 -21.54 55.57
CA THR A 343 20.80 -20.77 55.24
C THR A 343 20.98 -20.57 53.74
N TYR A 344 20.58 -21.57 52.95
CA TYR A 344 20.55 -21.54 51.49
C TYR A 344 19.29 -22.21 50.97
N PHE A 345 18.74 -21.66 49.90
CA PHE A 345 17.62 -22.21 49.14
C PHE A 345 18.07 -22.50 47.70
N PHE A 346 17.57 -23.58 47.12
CA PHE A 346 18.03 -24.12 45.84
C PHE A 346 16.85 -24.33 44.91
N THR A 347 16.98 -23.90 43.66
CA THR A 347 16.01 -24.14 42.60
C THR A 347 16.55 -25.19 41.62
N TYR A 348 15.69 -26.11 41.19
CA TYR A 348 16.07 -27.18 40.27
C TYR A 348 15.22 -27.17 39.00
N ALA A 349 15.86 -27.37 37.84
CA ALA A 349 15.20 -27.60 36.57
C ALA A 349 15.15 -29.10 36.23
N TYR A 350 14.15 -29.52 35.44
CA TYR A 350 14.19 -30.83 34.78
C TYR A 350 15.42 -30.94 33.86
N ASN A 351 15.92 -32.17 33.66
CA ASN A 351 16.94 -32.43 32.63
C ASN A 351 16.44 -32.03 31.23
N GLY A 352 17.31 -31.77 30.27
CA GLY A 352 16.92 -31.32 28.92
C GLY A 352 16.67 -29.82 28.79
N TYR A 353 16.95 -29.02 29.83
CA TYR A 353 16.94 -27.56 29.81
C TYR A 353 18.31 -26.96 30.16
N GLU A 354 19.38 -27.75 30.04
CA GLU A 354 20.75 -27.36 30.34
C GLU A 354 21.23 -26.23 29.41
N LYS A 355 20.88 -26.33 28.12
CA LYS A 355 21.33 -25.42 27.08
C LYS A 355 20.41 -24.21 26.95
N GLY A 356 20.99 -23.02 26.94
CA GLY A 356 20.23 -21.79 26.75
C GLY A 356 19.54 -21.69 25.39
N SER A 357 20.13 -22.25 24.34
CA SER A 357 19.50 -22.35 23.01
C SER A 357 18.21 -23.18 22.99
N ASP A 358 18.12 -24.22 23.83
CA ASP A 358 16.89 -25.03 23.93
C ASP A 358 15.78 -24.25 24.64
N ARG A 359 16.14 -23.52 25.71
CA ARG A 359 15.19 -22.62 26.40
C ARG A 359 14.69 -21.52 25.47
N GLU A 360 15.57 -20.90 24.69
CA GLU A 360 15.20 -19.89 23.70
C GLU A 360 14.19 -20.41 22.68
N ARG A 361 14.46 -21.58 22.10
CA ARG A 361 13.57 -22.23 21.13
C ARG A 361 12.19 -22.50 21.72
N ILE A 362 12.13 -23.06 22.94
CA ILE A 362 10.87 -23.37 23.60
C ILE A 362 10.11 -22.09 23.98
N ASN A 363 10.79 -21.06 24.48
CA ASN A 363 10.16 -19.79 24.82
C ASN A 363 9.54 -19.12 23.58
N LYS A 364 10.23 -19.15 22.43
CA LYS A 364 9.68 -18.69 21.14
C LYS A 364 8.47 -19.51 20.71
N GLN A 365 8.49 -20.82 20.91
CA GLN A 365 7.35 -21.67 20.60
C GLN A 365 6.13 -21.32 21.48
N ILE A 366 6.31 -21.19 22.80
CA ILE A 366 5.23 -20.77 23.71
C ILE A 366 4.63 -19.43 23.25
N ALA A 367 5.46 -18.46 22.87
CA ALA A 367 4.98 -17.16 22.39
C ALA A 367 4.07 -17.29 21.15
N SER A 368 4.48 -18.13 20.20
CA SER A 368 3.72 -18.43 18.99
C SER A 368 2.39 -19.12 19.31
N GLU A 369 2.38 -20.13 20.19
CA GLU A 369 1.14 -20.86 20.55
C GLU A 369 0.16 -19.94 21.28
N VAL A 370 0.65 -19.15 22.25
CA VAL A 370 -0.16 -18.20 23.03
C VAL A 370 -0.84 -17.16 22.16
N LYS A 371 -0.28 -16.81 21.00
CA LYS A 371 -0.87 -15.83 20.09
C LYS A 371 -2.25 -16.23 19.57
N GLU A 372 -2.42 -17.49 19.19
CA GLU A 372 -3.72 -17.98 18.70
C GLU A 372 -4.79 -17.81 19.77
N TYR A 373 -4.45 -18.16 21.02
CA TYR A 373 -5.32 -17.92 22.16
C TYR A 373 -5.62 -16.43 22.33
N VAL A 374 -4.60 -15.57 22.47
CA VAL A 374 -4.81 -14.12 22.68
C VAL A 374 -5.65 -13.49 21.56
N GLN A 375 -5.48 -13.94 20.32
CA GLN A 375 -6.30 -13.49 19.20
C GLN A 375 -7.78 -13.85 19.36
N CYS A 376 -8.11 -14.98 19.97
CA CYS A 376 -9.49 -15.40 20.24
C CYS A 376 -10.23 -14.45 21.17
N ALA A 377 -9.52 -13.89 22.15
CA ALA A 377 -10.07 -12.97 23.14
C ALA A 377 -9.94 -11.48 22.73
N ASN A 378 -9.50 -11.21 21.50
CA ASN A 378 -9.41 -9.83 21.02
C ASN A 378 -10.80 -9.23 20.86
N GLY A 379 -11.03 -8.12 21.56
CA GLY A 379 -12.31 -7.41 21.54
C GLY A 379 -13.22 -7.76 22.72
N GLU A 380 -12.82 -8.71 23.58
CA GLU A 380 -13.59 -9.00 24.79
C GLU A 380 -13.49 -7.88 25.80
N THR A 381 -14.63 -7.57 26.41
CA THR A 381 -14.78 -6.42 27.31
C THR A 381 -14.74 -6.81 28.79
N SER A 382 -14.86 -8.11 29.11
CA SER A 382 -14.85 -8.62 30.48
C SER A 382 -13.86 -9.77 30.69
N ALA A 383 -13.41 -9.93 31.94
CA ALA A 383 -12.59 -11.04 32.38
C ALA A 383 -13.32 -12.37 32.19
N TYR A 384 -14.64 -12.40 32.39
CA TYR A 384 -15.46 -13.58 32.14
C TYR A 384 -15.44 -14.03 30.68
N GLN A 385 -15.66 -13.12 29.73
CA GLN A 385 -15.64 -13.45 28.29
C GLN A 385 -14.24 -13.93 27.86
N THR A 386 -13.21 -13.25 28.33
CA THR A 386 -11.81 -13.64 28.08
C THR A 386 -11.51 -15.03 28.64
N ALA A 387 -11.92 -15.29 29.89
CA ALA A 387 -11.73 -16.58 30.53
C ALA A 387 -12.49 -17.69 29.79
N LEU A 388 -13.72 -17.43 29.35
CA LEU A 388 -14.54 -18.41 28.65
C LEU A 388 -13.91 -18.80 27.29
N CYS A 389 -13.36 -17.82 26.55
CA CYS A 389 -12.63 -18.10 25.30
C CYS A 389 -11.43 -19.02 25.54
N TYR A 390 -10.58 -18.69 26.52
CA TYR A 390 -9.39 -19.49 26.83
C TYR A 390 -9.73 -20.86 27.39
N TYR A 391 -10.79 -20.95 28.19
CA TYR A 391 -11.24 -22.21 28.76
C TYR A 391 -11.59 -23.20 27.66
N GLU A 392 -12.40 -22.80 26.68
CA GLU A 392 -12.80 -23.67 25.59
C GLU A 392 -11.67 -24.01 24.63
N LEU A 393 -10.77 -23.07 24.34
CA LEU A 393 -9.60 -23.38 23.51
C LEU A 393 -8.63 -24.33 24.21
N VAL A 394 -8.46 -24.19 25.53
CA VAL A 394 -7.62 -25.12 26.30
C VAL A 394 -8.21 -26.52 26.23
N ILE A 395 -9.53 -26.65 26.41
CA ILE A 395 -10.20 -27.95 26.28
C ILE A 395 -10.10 -28.49 24.85
N LYS A 396 -10.41 -27.66 23.85
CA LYS A 396 -10.39 -28.07 22.44
C LYS A 396 -9.02 -28.55 21.96
N ASN A 397 -7.98 -27.86 22.36
CA ASN A 397 -6.64 -28.11 21.85
C ASN A 397 -5.84 -29.08 22.72
N THR A 398 -6.45 -29.65 23.77
CA THR A 398 -5.77 -30.60 24.65
C THR A 398 -6.53 -31.91 24.71
N THR A 399 -5.81 -33.01 24.52
CA THR A 399 -6.32 -34.36 24.78
C THR A 399 -5.93 -34.79 26.20
N TYR A 400 -6.90 -35.28 26.96
CA TYR A 400 -6.64 -35.76 28.31
C TYR A 400 -5.79 -37.04 28.31
N GLU A 401 -4.64 -36.97 28.98
CA GLU A 401 -3.55 -37.93 28.83
C GLU A 401 -3.52 -38.99 29.96
N TYR A 402 -4.20 -40.13 29.75
CA TYR A 402 -4.12 -41.33 30.59
C TYR A 402 -3.88 -42.58 29.73
N ALA A 403 -3.04 -43.52 30.19
CA ALA A 403 -2.77 -44.78 29.45
C ALA A 403 -4.00 -45.71 29.37
N ALA A 404 -4.99 -45.49 30.25
CA ALA A 404 -6.38 -45.91 30.20
C ALA A 404 -7.06 -45.23 31.41
N ILE A 405 -8.40 -45.17 31.44
CA ILE A 405 -9.14 -44.92 32.69
C ILE A 405 -8.59 -45.91 33.72
N ASP A 406 -7.88 -45.43 34.74
CA ASP A 406 -7.32 -46.16 35.92
C ASP A 406 -5.82 -46.49 35.93
N VAL A 407 -5.01 -45.93 35.03
CA VAL A 407 -3.53 -46.06 35.10
C VAL A 407 -2.91 -44.70 35.45
N ASP A 408 -1.78 -44.67 36.17
CA ASP A 408 -0.98 -43.46 36.42
C ASP A 408 -0.83 -42.62 35.12
N PRO A 409 -0.77 -41.27 35.19
CA PRO A 409 -0.57 -40.46 33.99
C PRO A 409 0.64 -40.97 33.25
N THR A 410 0.55 -40.97 31.92
CA THR A 410 1.55 -41.63 31.07
C THR A 410 2.95 -41.12 31.37
N ASN A 411 3.98 -41.90 31.00
CA ASN A 411 5.40 -41.48 31.06
C ASN A 411 5.69 -40.21 30.20
N PHE A 412 4.67 -39.55 29.66
CA PHE A 412 4.77 -38.27 28.99
C PHE A 412 5.18 -37.17 29.96
N ARG A 413 6.48 -36.87 29.96
CA ARG A 413 7.15 -35.89 30.83
C ARG A 413 6.48 -34.50 30.90
N PHE A 414 5.79 -34.04 29.86
CA PHE A 414 5.25 -32.67 29.81
C PHE A 414 3.79 -32.56 30.27
N CYS A 415 3.13 -33.67 30.63
CA CYS A 415 1.70 -33.69 30.96
C CYS A 415 1.28 -32.80 32.13
N ARG A 416 2.23 -32.38 32.99
CA ARG A 416 1.99 -31.59 34.22
C ARG A 416 2.48 -30.15 34.13
N ASN A 417 2.80 -29.64 32.93
CA ASN A 417 3.18 -28.23 32.74
C ASN A 417 2.55 -27.65 31.46
N ILE A 418 2.78 -26.35 31.23
CA ILE A 418 2.20 -25.61 30.10
C ILE A 418 2.59 -26.16 28.72
N LEU A 419 3.72 -26.87 28.58
CA LEU A 419 4.12 -27.41 27.29
C LEU A 419 3.21 -28.56 26.86
N GLY A 420 2.73 -29.36 27.81
CA GLY A 420 1.81 -30.47 27.52
C GLY A 420 0.57 -29.98 26.78
N THR A 421 -0.05 -28.92 27.28
CA THR A 421 -1.21 -28.28 26.65
C THR A 421 -0.81 -27.46 25.43
N LEU A 422 0.04 -26.44 25.58
CA LEU A 422 0.24 -25.43 24.54
C LEU A 422 1.01 -25.93 23.32
N ILE A 423 1.94 -26.87 23.50
CA ILE A 423 2.83 -27.33 22.42
C ILE A 423 2.45 -28.73 21.93
N TYR A 424 2.15 -29.63 22.86
CA TYR A 424 1.96 -31.04 22.54
C TYR A 424 0.48 -31.46 22.45
N GLY A 425 -0.45 -30.58 22.83
CA GLY A 425 -1.89 -30.86 22.82
C GLY A 425 -2.31 -32.07 23.65
N ARG A 426 -1.55 -32.44 24.69
CA ARG A 426 -1.85 -33.57 25.58
C ARG A 426 -1.36 -33.32 27.00
N ALA A 427 -2.26 -33.39 27.97
CA ALA A 427 -1.94 -33.08 29.37
C ALA A 427 -2.84 -33.79 30.37
N VAL A 428 -2.50 -33.69 31.65
CA VAL A 428 -3.41 -33.99 32.76
C VAL A 428 -3.82 -32.72 33.47
N CYS A 429 -4.66 -32.83 34.51
CA CYS A 429 -5.28 -31.69 35.20
C CYS A 429 -4.34 -30.51 35.51
N VAL A 430 -3.11 -30.79 35.96
CA VAL A 430 -2.10 -29.76 36.21
C VAL A 430 -1.70 -28.99 34.94
N GLY A 431 -1.52 -29.66 33.81
CA GLY A 431 -1.16 -29.00 32.54
C GLY A 431 -2.29 -28.10 32.02
N TYR A 432 -3.54 -28.58 32.06
CA TYR A 432 -4.72 -27.80 31.71
C TYR A 432 -4.83 -26.54 32.56
N ALA A 433 -4.82 -26.71 33.89
CA ALA A 433 -4.96 -25.59 34.83
C ALA A 433 -3.83 -24.57 34.63
N ARG A 434 -2.58 -25.01 34.52
CA ARG A 434 -1.44 -24.09 34.38
C ARG A 434 -1.43 -23.36 33.04
N ALA A 435 -1.82 -23.99 31.94
CA ALA A 435 -1.96 -23.31 30.66
C ALA A 435 -3.10 -22.28 30.68
N PHE A 436 -4.24 -22.63 31.27
CA PHE A 436 -5.36 -21.71 31.45
C PHE A 436 -4.95 -20.48 32.29
N ASN A 437 -4.30 -20.69 33.43
CA ASN A 437 -3.81 -19.61 34.29
C ASN A 437 -2.75 -18.75 33.61
N LEU A 438 -1.87 -19.34 32.80
CA LEU A 438 -0.87 -18.61 32.01
C LEU A 438 -1.56 -17.59 31.07
N LEU A 439 -2.60 -18.03 30.35
CA LEU A 439 -3.33 -17.20 29.38
C LEU A 439 -4.13 -16.08 30.07
N LEU A 440 -4.73 -16.38 31.21
CA LEU A 440 -5.45 -15.41 32.04
C LEU A 440 -4.51 -14.34 32.61
N ASN A 441 -3.40 -14.76 33.24
CA ASN A 441 -2.44 -13.84 33.83
C ASN A 441 -1.83 -12.91 32.78
N LEU A 442 -1.54 -13.42 31.58
CA LEU A 442 -1.10 -12.59 30.44
C LEU A 442 -2.07 -11.44 30.11
N ASN A 443 -3.35 -11.65 30.34
CA ASN A 443 -4.40 -10.67 30.08
C ASN A 443 -4.74 -9.81 31.30
N GLY A 444 -3.94 -9.89 32.36
CA GLY A 444 -4.14 -9.15 33.61
C GLY A 444 -5.26 -9.73 34.48
N ILE A 445 -5.75 -10.93 34.16
CA ILE A 445 -6.76 -11.62 34.96
C ILE A 445 -6.02 -12.51 35.96
N GLU A 446 -6.03 -12.07 37.21
CA GLU A 446 -5.27 -12.71 38.29
C GLU A 446 -5.80 -14.13 38.56
N SER A 447 -4.95 -15.14 38.35
CA SER A 447 -5.31 -16.56 38.42
C SER A 447 -4.16 -17.44 38.91
N CYS A 448 -4.45 -18.57 39.55
CA CYS A 448 -3.43 -19.54 39.95
C CYS A 448 -4.01 -20.96 40.06
N ASP A 449 -3.16 -21.98 39.96
CA ASP A 449 -3.60 -23.37 40.10
C ASP A 449 -3.67 -23.80 41.57
N ILE A 450 -4.75 -24.50 41.94
CA ILE A 450 -4.98 -25.08 43.27
C ILE A 450 -5.04 -26.59 43.13
N SER A 451 -4.36 -27.30 44.02
CA SER A 451 -4.20 -28.75 43.96
C SER A 451 -4.74 -29.41 45.22
N GLY A 452 -5.57 -30.43 45.04
CA GLY A 452 -5.94 -31.39 46.07
C GLY A 452 -4.98 -32.59 46.11
N ALA A 453 -5.44 -33.71 46.68
CA ALA A 453 -4.64 -34.93 46.78
C ALA A 453 -4.31 -35.56 45.41
N ASP A 454 -5.26 -35.56 44.46
CA ASP A 454 -5.11 -36.20 43.16
C ASP A 454 -5.62 -35.38 41.96
N HIS A 455 -6.10 -34.16 42.20
CA HIS A 455 -6.65 -33.28 41.17
C HIS A 455 -6.17 -31.82 41.30
N THR A 456 -6.18 -31.06 40.19
CA THR A 456 -5.75 -29.66 40.15
C THR A 456 -6.66 -28.85 39.23
N TRP A 457 -7.09 -27.69 39.72
CA TRP A 457 -7.98 -26.76 39.02
C TRP A 457 -7.47 -25.32 39.22
N SER A 458 -8.24 -24.32 38.82
CA SER A 458 -7.83 -22.91 38.84
C SER A 458 -8.72 -22.05 39.74
N LEU A 459 -8.09 -21.11 40.46
CA LEU A 459 -8.74 -20.02 41.19
C LEU A 459 -8.50 -18.73 40.41
N VAL A 460 -9.55 -18.03 40.02
CA VAL A 460 -9.46 -16.87 39.12
C VAL A 460 -10.28 -15.70 39.65
N ARG A 461 -9.72 -14.50 39.59
CA ARG A 461 -10.39 -13.25 39.96
C ARG A 461 -11.21 -12.70 38.79
N MET A 462 -12.50 -12.54 38.98
CA MET A 462 -13.44 -12.03 37.97
C MET A 462 -13.64 -10.51 38.07
N ASP A 463 -14.46 -9.96 37.16
CA ASP A 463 -14.71 -8.52 37.01
C ASP A 463 -15.28 -7.84 38.27
N ASP A 464 -16.01 -8.59 39.09
CA ASP A 464 -16.54 -8.12 40.38
C ASP A 464 -15.47 -8.05 41.49
N GLY A 465 -14.22 -8.36 41.14
CA GLY A 465 -13.06 -8.37 42.02
C GLY A 465 -12.98 -9.59 42.93
N LYS A 466 -13.90 -10.56 42.81
CA LYS A 466 -13.96 -11.76 43.64
C LYS A 466 -13.39 -12.98 42.91
N TYR A 467 -13.09 -14.02 43.68
CA TYR A 467 -12.48 -15.23 43.16
C TYR A 467 -13.50 -16.34 42.93
N TYR A 468 -13.30 -17.11 41.86
CA TYR A 468 -14.13 -18.24 41.46
C TYR A 468 -13.27 -19.42 41.01
N TRP A 469 -13.86 -20.61 41.02
CA TRP A 469 -13.22 -21.85 40.61
C TRP A 469 -13.46 -22.17 39.14
N PHE A 470 -12.45 -22.73 38.49
CA PHE A 470 -12.45 -23.11 37.08
C PHE A 470 -11.76 -24.47 36.90
N ASP A 471 -12.41 -25.43 36.24
CA ASP A 471 -11.86 -26.77 36.04
C ASP A 471 -12.01 -27.28 34.60
N PRO A 472 -11.12 -26.84 33.68
CA PRO A 472 -11.21 -27.24 32.27
C PRO A 472 -11.06 -28.75 32.06
N THR A 473 -10.49 -29.49 33.02
CA THR A 473 -10.28 -30.93 32.85
C THR A 473 -11.56 -31.73 33.05
N TRP A 474 -12.41 -31.35 34.00
CA TRP A 474 -13.69 -32.05 34.20
C TRP A 474 -14.75 -31.68 33.16
N ASP A 475 -14.59 -30.54 32.50
CA ASP A 475 -15.40 -30.14 31.35
C ASP A 475 -14.90 -30.78 30.03
N ASP A 476 -13.73 -31.44 30.02
CA ASP A 476 -13.15 -32.21 28.91
C ASP A 476 -13.52 -33.72 28.95
N GLN A 477 -14.81 -34.05 29.07
CA GLN A 477 -15.24 -35.46 29.15
C GLN A 477 -15.66 -36.00 27.76
N PRO A 478 -15.18 -37.20 27.35
CA PRO A 478 -15.40 -37.74 26.00
C PRO A 478 -16.84 -38.18 25.69
N ASN A 479 -17.77 -38.10 26.66
CA ASN A 479 -19.16 -38.55 26.52
C ASN A 479 -20.18 -37.39 26.53
N MET A 480 -19.74 -36.13 26.34
CA MET A 480 -20.63 -34.97 26.38
C MET A 480 -21.39 -34.81 25.05
N PRO A 481 -22.73 -34.81 25.04
CA PRO A 481 -23.48 -34.79 23.77
C PRO A 481 -23.41 -33.44 23.03
N PHE A 482 -23.01 -32.34 23.68
CA PHE A 482 -23.23 -30.96 23.22
C PHE A 482 -21.95 -30.16 22.92
N GLY A 483 -20.79 -30.81 22.84
CA GLY A 483 -19.51 -30.10 22.94
C GLY A 483 -19.13 -29.87 24.41
N TYR A 484 -18.20 -28.94 24.66
CA TYR A 484 -17.68 -28.64 26.00
C TYR A 484 -18.81 -28.17 26.92
N GLU A 485 -19.03 -28.85 28.04
CA GLU A 485 -19.81 -28.25 29.13
C GLU A 485 -18.93 -27.20 29.82
N THR A 486 -19.55 -26.18 30.41
CA THR A 486 -18.86 -25.19 31.24
C THR A 486 -19.32 -25.34 32.69
N LYS A 487 -19.61 -26.59 33.07
CA LYS A 487 -20.20 -26.92 34.37
C LYS A 487 -19.27 -26.57 35.52
N TYR A 488 -17.96 -26.61 35.27
CA TYR A 488 -16.94 -26.23 36.23
C TYR A 488 -16.28 -24.90 35.90
N PHE A 489 -16.93 -24.08 35.06
CA PHE A 489 -16.49 -22.73 34.72
C PHE A 489 -17.09 -21.69 35.68
N CYS A 490 -16.24 -20.87 36.31
CA CYS A 490 -16.67 -19.75 37.15
C CYS A 490 -17.63 -20.15 38.29
N VAL A 491 -17.35 -21.27 38.97
CA VAL A 491 -18.19 -21.81 40.04
C VAL A 491 -17.77 -21.29 41.42
N ASN A 492 -18.72 -21.21 42.35
CA ASN A 492 -18.48 -20.76 43.72
C ASN A 492 -18.25 -21.95 44.70
N ASP A 493 -18.14 -21.66 45.99
CA ASP A 493 -17.91 -22.70 47.02
C ASP A 493 -19.11 -23.61 47.32
N THR A 494 -20.33 -23.24 46.91
CA THR A 494 -21.55 -24.01 47.19
C THR A 494 -21.89 -24.99 46.07
N GLN A 495 -21.29 -24.83 44.89
CA GLN A 495 -21.43 -25.77 43.78
C GLN A 495 -20.44 -26.95 43.93
N PRO A 496 -20.89 -28.20 43.68
CA PRO A 496 -20.03 -29.37 43.81
C PRO A 496 -19.02 -29.45 42.67
N ILE A 497 -17.74 -29.63 43.00
CA ILE A 497 -16.72 -30.07 42.04
C ILE A 497 -16.64 -31.60 42.08
N ASN A 498 -16.52 -32.22 40.90
CA ASN A 498 -16.31 -33.65 40.82
C ASN A 498 -14.85 -33.96 41.16
N TRP A 499 -14.64 -34.97 41.99
CA TRP A 499 -13.30 -35.48 42.26
C TRP A 499 -13.34 -37.00 42.41
N ARG A 500 -12.16 -37.61 42.43
CA ARG A 500 -12.04 -39.06 42.48
C ARG A 500 -11.51 -39.49 43.84
N ASP A 501 -12.33 -40.19 44.61
CA ASP A 501 -11.89 -40.73 45.89
C ASP A 501 -11.19 -42.07 45.70
N ARG A 502 -9.86 -42.11 45.86
CA ARG A 502 -9.10 -43.36 45.79
C ARG A 502 -9.33 -44.29 46.98
N THR A 503 -9.95 -43.80 48.06
CA THR A 503 -10.33 -44.61 49.22
C THR A 503 -11.72 -45.24 49.06
N ALA A 504 -12.55 -44.71 48.15
CA ALA A 504 -13.85 -45.28 47.79
C ALA A 504 -13.69 -46.28 46.62
N PRO A 505 -14.10 -47.55 46.76
CA PRO A 505 -14.07 -48.50 45.65
C PRO A 505 -14.97 -48.04 44.49
N GLY A 506 -14.36 -47.54 43.41
CA GLY A 506 -15.04 -47.20 42.16
C GLY A 506 -15.82 -45.87 42.11
N GLY A 507 -15.64 -44.96 43.07
CA GLY A 507 -16.45 -43.75 43.17
C GLY A 507 -15.79 -42.46 42.68
N THR A 508 -16.40 -41.78 41.70
CA THR A 508 -16.38 -40.32 41.64
C THR A 508 -17.31 -39.79 42.73
N SER A 509 -16.84 -38.88 43.58
CA SER A 509 -17.63 -38.27 44.64
C SER A 509 -17.92 -36.80 44.31
N THR A 510 -19.14 -36.36 44.61
CA THR A 510 -19.58 -34.97 44.49
C THR A 510 -19.53 -34.31 45.86
N MET A 511 -18.66 -33.32 46.03
CA MET A 511 -18.58 -32.51 47.25
C MET A 511 -18.41 -31.03 46.91
N GLY A 512 -18.98 -30.13 47.72
CA GLY A 512 -18.68 -28.70 47.61
C GLY A 512 -17.21 -28.42 47.92
N ASN A 513 -16.65 -27.37 47.32
CA ASN A 513 -15.20 -27.06 47.39
C ASN A 513 -14.66 -26.90 48.80
N LYS A 514 -15.44 -26.28 49.69
CA LYS A 514 -15.11 -26.19 51.12
C LYS A 514 -15.02 -27.57 51.79
N GLY A 515 -15.95 -28.47 51.44
CA GLY A 515 -15.91 -29.86 51.90
C GLY A 515 -14.66 -30.57 51.37
N PHE A 516 -14.40 -30.47 50.07
CA PHE A 516 -13.22 -31.07 49.43
C PHE A 516 -11.92 -30.64 50.11
N LEU A 517 -11.66 -29.33 50.25
CA LEU A 517 -10.43 -28.82 50.87
C LEU A 517 -10.30 -29.19 52.35
N SER A 518 -11.43 -29.37 53.05
CA SER A 518 -11.44 -29.81 54.45
C SER A 518 -11.08 -31.28 54.62
N GLU A 519 -11.50 -32.14 53.69
CA GLU A 519 -11.23 -33.58 53.70
C GLU A 519 -9.91 -33.94 53.02
N HIS A 520 -9.50 -33.16 52.02
CA HIS A 520 -8.33 -33.37 51.18
C HIS A 520 -7.42 -32.15 51.22
N PRO A 521 -6.76 -31.89 52.36
CA PRO A 521 -5.77 -30.83 52.43
C PRO A 521 -4.68 -31.10 51.37
N PRO A 522 -4.16 -30.06 50.69
CA PRO A 522 -3.02 -30.19 49.78
C PRO A 522 -1.88 -30.99 50.42
N TYR A 523 -1.18 -31.74 49.57
CA TYR A 523 -0.19 -32.78 49.87
C TYR A 523 0.58 -32.63 51.20
N LYS A 524 0.58 -33.71 52.01
CA LYS A 524 1.39 -33.84 53.25
C LYS A 524 2.82 -34.25 52.90
N VAL A 525 3.81 -33.50 53.40
CA VAL A 525 5.21 -33.96 53.45
C VAL A 525 5.73 -33.79 54.87
N GLY A 526 6.00 -34.90 55.57
CA GLY A 526 6.41 -34.90 56.98
C GLY A 526 5.21 -34.83 57.95
N GLU A 527 5.36 -35.39 59.14
CA GLU A 527 4.28 -35.66 60.12
C GLU A 527 3.58 -34.43 60.73
N GLU A 528 3.78 -33.23 60.18
CA GLU A 528 3.08 -32.02 60.62
C GLU A 528 2.40 -31.33 59.42
N ASN A 529 1.12 -31.01 59.58
CA ASN A 529 0.28 -30.42 58.53
C ASN A 529 0.70 -28.97 58.27
N ILE A 530 1.53 -28.72 57.25
CA ILE A 530 1.96 -27.37 56.92
C ILE A 530 1.07 -26.82 55.82
N ARG A 531 0.12 -26.03 56.29
CA ARG A 531 -1.09 -25.62 55.60
C ARG A 531 -0.79 -24.47 54.65
N LEU A 532 -0.84 -24.72 53.34
CA LEU A 532 -1.44 -23.78 52.38
C LEU A 532 -2.99 -23.87 52.45
N THR A 533 -3.57 -24.20 53.62
CA THR A 533 -5.01 -24.51 53.79
C THR A 533 -5.77 -23.49 54.64
N ASN A 534 -5.16 -22.39 55.09
CA ASN A 534 -5.92 -21.27 55.68
C ASN A 534 -6.56 -20.38 54.60
N TRP A 535 -6.54 -20.85 53.36
CA TRP A 535 -7.15 -20.29 52.17
C TRP A 535 -8.64 -20.60 52.14
N THR A 536 -9.38 -20.02 53.06
CA THR A 536 -10.79 -19.76 52.79
C THR A 536 -10.91 -18.27 52.52
N TYR A 537 -10.60 -17.87 51.28
CA TYR A 537 -11.44 -16.84 50.69
C TYR A 537 -12.85 -17.39 50.85
N SER A 538 -13.69 -16.73 51.63
CA SER A 538 -15.11 -17.03 51.56
C SER A 538 -15.51 -16.59 50.16
N ILE A 539 -15.51 -17.52 49.21
CA ILE A 539 -15.91 -17.20 47.86
C ILE A 539 -17.38 -16.81 47.96
N PRO A 540 -17.72 -15.57 47.60
CA PRO A 540 -19.07 -15.07 47.77
C PRO A 540 -20.03 -15.91 46.93
N GLU A 541 -21.25 -16.04 47.40
CA GLU A 541 -22.34 -16.46 46.53
C GLU A 541 -22.35 -15.56 45.30
N ARG A 542 -22.56 -16.17 44.14
CA ARG A 542 -22.43 -15.55 42.82
C ARG A 542 -23.37 -14.33 42.73
N PRO A 543 -22.87 -13.07 42.73
CA PRO A 543 -23.76 -11.92 42.81
C PRO A 543 -23.57 -10.96 41.62
N SER A 544 -24.52 -10.97 40.69
CA SER A 544 -24.90 -9.87 39.76
C SER A 544 -25.67 -10.48 38.60
N VAL A 545 -26.57 -9.77 37.93
CA VAL A 545 -27.33 -10.30 36.77
C VAL A 545 -26.40 -10.75 35.60
N GLU A 546 -25.16 -10.26 35.57
CA GLU A 546 -24.12 -10.55 34.57
C GLU A 546 -23.35 -11.86 34.88
N PHE A 547 -23.15 -12.17 36.17
CA PHE A 547 -22.55 -13.42 36.65
C PHE A 547 -23.55 -14.38 37.28
N ALA A 548 -24.80 -13.98 37.45
CA ALA A 548 -25.84 -14.68 38.18
C ALA A 548 -27.16 -14.25 37.56
N SER A 549 -27.60 -15.00 36.57
CA SER A 549 -28.93 -15.50 36.76
C SER A 549 -28.81 -16.93 37.29
N SER A 550 -29.79 -17.29 38.12
CA SER A 550 -30.25 -18.67 38.26
C SER A 550 -30.52 -19.34 36.91
N ASP A 551 -30.54 -18.56 35.83
CA ASP A 551 -30.91 -18.90 34.46
C ASP A 551 -29.69 -18.83 33.48
N VAL A 552 -28.44 -18.60 33.97
CA VAL A 552 -27.22 -18.44 33.13
C VAL A 552 -26.19 -19.53 33.44
N LEU A 553 -26.49 -20.46 34.36
CA LEU A 553 -25.70 -21.69 34.52
C LEU A 553 -26.54 -22.96 34.76
N GLU A 554 -27.82 -22.95 34.38
CA GLU A 554 -28.35 -24.17 33.76
C GLU A 554 -27.96 -24.10 32.29
N LEU A 555 -26.97 -24.92 31.90
CA LEU A 555 -26.57 -25.06 30.50
C LEU A 555 -27.81 -25.20 29.62
N ARG A 556 -27.90 -24.25 28.67
CA ARG A 556 -28.86 -24.12 27.55
C ARG A 556 -30.04 -23.16 27.78
N GLU A 557 -29.71 -21.87 27.88
CA GLU A 557 -30.63 -20.83 27.41
C GLU A 557 -30.84 -21.01 25.89
N THR A 558 -32.10 -21.03 25.48
CA THR A 558 -32.46 -21.04 24.07
C THR A 558 -32.93 -19.66 23.65
N PHE A 559 -32.46 -19.18 22.52
CA PHE A 559 -32.94 -17.96 21.91
C PHE A 559 -33.38 -18.21 20.47
N THR A 560 -34.25 -17.38 19.93
CA THR A 560 -34.78 -17.54 18.57
C THR A 560 -34.39 -16.35 17.71
N VAL A 561 -33.82 -16.64 16.54
CA VAL A 561 -33.50 -15.66 15.49
C VAL A 561 -34.08 -16.20 14.18
N ASP A 562 -34.86 -15.37 13.47
CA ASP A 562 -35.47 -15.73 12.18
C ASP A 562 -36.24 -17.06 12.17
N GLY A 563 -37.01 -17.33 13.23
CA GLY A 563 -37.80 -18.57 13.36
C GLY A 563 -36.97 -19.84 13.62
N LYS A 564 -35.67 -19.70 13.82
CA LYS A 564 -34.73 -20.76 14.21
C LYS A 564 -34.35 -20.58 15.68
N THR A 565 -34.56 -21.62 16.48
CA THR A 565 -34.18 -21.65 17.90
C THR A 565 -32.79 -22.24 18.04
N TYR A 566 -31.92 -21.50 18.70
CA TYR A 566 -30.55 -21.85 18.99
C TYR A 566 -30.36 -22.06 20.49
N ALA A 567 -29.49 -22.98 20.87
CA ALA A 567 -29.01 -23.14 22.23
C ALA A 567 -27.52 -22.79 22.28
N LEU A 568 -27.11 -22.10 23.35
CA LEU A 568 -25.69 -21.87 23.63
C LEU A 568 -25.01 -23.22 23.92
N VAL A 569 -23.93 -23.50 23.19
CA VAL A 569 -23.10 -24.71 23.40
C VAL A 569 -21.63 -24.39 23.67
N GLY A 570 -21.29 -23.10 23.64
CA GLY A 570 -19.98 -22.61 24.01
C GLY A 570 -19.82 -21.12 23.75
N TYR A 571 -18.60 -20.64 23.88
CA TYR A 571 -18.16 -19.28 23.69
C TYR A 571 -18.33 -18.89 22.24
N ARG A 572 -19.33 -18.03 21.97
CA ARG A 572 -19.72 -17.67 20.61
C ARG A 572 -20.03 -18.90 19.74
N ARG A 573 -20.49 -20.00 20.34
CA ARG A 573 -20.88 -21.23 19.63
C ARG A 573 -22.28 -21.63 20.01
N VAL A 574 -23.07 -21.97 19.01
CA VAL A 574 -24.47 -22.37 19.20
C VAL A 574 -24.81 -23.63 18.42
N GLN A 575 -25.86 -24.28 18.88
CA GLN A 575 -26.51 -25.38 18.21
C GLN A 575 -27.90 -24.96 17.75
N LEU A 576 -28.26 -25.31 16.52
CA LEU A 576 -29.63 -25.18 16.05
C LEU A 576 -30.49 -26.31 16.63
N VAL A 577 -31.42 -26.00 17.52
CA VAL A 577 -32.23 -27.02 18.23
C VAL A 577 -33.62 -27.23 17.62
N LYS A 578 -34.20 -26.21 16.98
CA LYS A 578 -35.52 -26.28 16.33
C LYS A 578 -35.64 -25.20 15.25
N THR A 579 -36.40 -25.48 14.20
CA THR A 579 -36.91 -24.45 13.28
C THR A 579 -38.43 -24.53 13.19
N GLU A 580 -39.09 -23.37 13.14
CA GLU A 580 -40.53 -23.26 12.84
C GLU A 580 -40.78 -22.75 11.42
N ALA A 581 -39.73 -22.34 10.70
CA ALA A 581 -39.79 -21.91 9.32
C ALA A 581 -40.11 -23.09 8.37
N MET A 582 -40.97 -22.85 7.37
CA MET A 582 -41.32 -23.80 6.32
C MET A 582 -40.54 -23.49 5.04
N GLU A 583 -39.41 -24.16 4.81
CA GLU A 583 -38.51 -23.89 3.67
C GLU A 583 -38.14 -25.16 2.90
N PHE A 584 -38.39 -25.21 1.58
CA PHE A 584 -38.03 -26.36 0.74
C PHE A 584 -36.52 -26.66 0.74
N VAL A 585 -35.68 -25.63 0.89
CA VAL A 585 -34.24 -25.71 1.12
C VAL A 585 -33.97 -24.96 2.42
N LEU A 586 -33.59 -25.67 3.48
CA LEU A 586 -33.21 -25.01 4.74
C LEU A 586 -31.73 -24.66 4.68
N ASP A 587 -31.43 -23.38 4.81
CA ASP A 587 -30.05 -22.91 4.93
C ASP A 587 -29.67 -22.74 6.40
N VAL A 588 -28.75 -23.57 6.91
CA VAL A 588 -28.24 -23.41 8.28
C VAL A 588 -27.18 -22.32 8.22
N PRO A 589 -27.38 -21.18 8.89
CA PRO A 589 -26.42 -20.09 8.79
C PRO A 589 -25.11 -20.50 9.45
N GLU A 590 -23.97 -20.12 8.87
CA GLU A 590 -22.67 -20.28 9.51
C GLU A 590 -22.62 -19.51 10.84
N LYS A 591 -23.25 -18.33 10.87
CA LYS A 591 -23.29 -17.43 12.03
C LYS A 591 -24.68 -16.88 12.30
N VAL A 592 -25.00 -16.67 13.57
CA VAL A 592 -26.21 -16.00 14.03
C VAL A 592 -25.85 -14.90 15.03
N SER A 593 -26.41 -13.70 14.83
CA SER A 593 -26.22 -12.58 15.76
C SER A 593 -27.39 -12.51 16.75
N TYR A 594 -27.09 -12.50 18.04
CA TYR A 594 -28.09 -12.33 19.11
C TYR A 594 -27.52 -11.42 20.22
N ASN A 595 -28.31 -10.42 20.63
CA ASN A 595 -27.90 -9.40 21.61
C ASN A 595 -26.54 -8.72 21.29
N GLY A 596 -26.25 -8.50 20.01
CA GLY A 596 -25.00 -7.86 19.56
C GLY A 596 -23.77 -8.76 19.59
N VAL A 597 -23.93 -10.07 19.81
CA VAL A 597 -22.86 -11.08 19.76
C VAL A 597 -23.10 -12.01 18.59
N ASP A 598 -22.06 -12.26 17.80
CA ASP A 598 -22.06 -13.23 16.71
C ASP A 598 -21.68 -14.61 17.24
N TYR A 599 -22.53 -15.60 16.98
CA TYR A 599 -22.31 -16.99 17.33
C TYR A 599 -22.12 -17.83 16.07
N ILE A 600 -21.16 -18.75 16.09
CA ILE A 600 -20.93 -19.74 15.03
C ILE A 600 -21.81 -20.96 15.30
N VAL A 601 -22.51 -21.44 14.27
CA VAL A 601 -23.31 -22.67 14.36
C VAL A 601 -22.39 -23.87 14.14
N VAL A 602 -22.20 -24.66 15.21
CA VAL A 602 -21.27 -25.81 15.20
C VAL A 602 -21.99 -27.17 15.19
N SER A 603 -23.29 -27.18 15.46
CA SER A 603 -24.07 -28.41 15.43
C SER A 603 -25.55 -28.18 15.16
N VAL A 604 -26.24 -29.28 14.79
CA VAL A 604 -27.69 -29.29 14.52
C VAL A 604 -28.38 -30.44 15.27
N GLY A 605 -29.44 -30.13 16.03
CA GLY A 605 -30.30 -31.03 16.83
C GLY A 605 -30.28 -30.79 18.36
N GLY A 606 -30.91 -31.68 19.14
CA GLY A 606 -31.73 -31.33 20.34
C GLY A 606 -31.09 -30.93 21.69
N MET A 607 -31.83 -31.12 22.79
CA MET A 607 -31.42 -31.00 24.22
C MET A 607 -31.80 -32.25 25.04
N MET A 608 -30.96 -32.65 26.01
CA MET A 608 -31.36 -33.46 27.17
C MET A 608 -30.84 -32.86 28.49
N ASN A 609 -31.71 -32.75 29.49
CA ASN A 609 -31.32 -32.93 30.89
C ASN A 609 -32.46 -33.40 31.83
N SER A 610 -33.69 -33.63 31.35
CA SER A 610 -34.83 -33.98 32.23
C SER A 610 -35.85 -34.98 31.68
N GLY A 611 -35.40 -36.02 30.94
CA GLY A 611 -36.18 -37.26 30.85
C GLY A 611 -37.47 -37.27 29.99
N LEU A 612 -37.74 -36.26 29.17
CA LEU A 612 -38.76 -36.36 28.12
C LEU A 612 -38.08 -36.56 26.76
N PHE A 613 -37.80 -37.83 26.44
CA PHE A 613 -37.54 -38.27 25.08
C PHE A 613 -38.86 -38.42 24.35
N ASP A 614 -39.18 -37.49 23.46
CA ASP A 614 -39.83 -37.84 22.17
C ASP A 614 -39.76 -36.65 21.19
N GLY A 615 -38.97 -36.78 20.12
CA GLY A 615 -39.18 -35.96 18.91
C GLY A 615 -38.39 -34.66 18.69
N ALA A 616 -37.24 -34.41 19.32
CA ALA A 616 -36.41 -33.22 19.03
C ALA A 616 -35.77 -33.29 17.63
N ARG A 617 -36.55 -32.95 16.60
CA ARG A 617 -36.11 -32.78 15.22
C ARG A 617 -35.75 -31.31 15.04
N ALA A 618 -34.47 -31.00 14.79
CA ALA A 618 -34.12 -29.67 14.29
C ALA A 618 -34.82 -29.42 12.94
N ILE A 619 -34.93 -30.46 12.12
CA ILE A 619 -35.59 -30.46 10.81
C ILE A 619 -36.61 -31.60 10.78
N GLY A 620 -37.90 -31.26 10.87
CA GLY A 620 -38.98 -32.25 10.85
C GLY A 620 -39.36 -32.75 9.45
N SER A 621 -40.02 -33.91 9.38
CA SER A 621 -40.65 -34.42 8.16
C SER A 621 -41.76 -33.47 7.68
N GLY A 622 -41.50 -32.74 6.60
CA GLY A 622 -42.44 -31.79 6.00
C GLY A 622 -41.92 -30.35 5.88
N TYR A 623 -40.82 -30.02 6.56
CA TYR A 623 -40.27 -28.66 6.54
C TYR A 623 -39.29 -28.44 5.39
N ALA A 624 -38.33 -29.34 5.15
CA ALA A 624 -37.30 -29.19 4.10
C ALA A 624 -37.04 -30.45 3.27
N LYS A 625 -36.81 -30.29 1.96
CA LYS A 625 -36.37 -31.36 1.02
C LYS A 625 -34.85 -31.44 0.91
N SER A 626 -34.17 -30.33 1.13
CA SER A 626 -32.72 -30.27 1.25
C SER A 626 -32.29 -29.33 2.36
N VAL A 627 -31.09 -29.56 2.88
CA VAL A 627 -30.44 -28.70 3.87
C VAL A 627 -29.05 -28.32 3.38
N ILE A 628 -28.70 -27.06 3.52
CA ILE A 628 -27.32 -26.58 3.36
C ILE A 628 -26.71 -26.55 4.75
N LEU A 629 -25.58 -27.25 4.92
CA LEU A 629 -24.82 -27.28 6.16
C LEU A 629 -23.50 -26.56 5.93
N PRO A 630 -23.18 -25.51 6.72
CA PRO A 630 -21.93 -24.83 6.61
C PRO A 630 -20.79 -25.74 7.07
N ASN A 631 -19.57 -25.45 6.60
CA ASN A 631 -18.39 -26.24 6.96
C ASN A 631 -18.06 -26.14 8.46
N THR A 632 -18.64 -25.20 9.19
CA THR A 632 -18.55 -25.05 10.66
C THR A 632 -19.31 -26.12 11.44
N VAL A 633 -20.21 -26.89 10.81
CA VAL A 633 -20.95 -27.96 11.48
C VAL A 633 -20.03 -29.16 11.73
N GLU A 634 -19.71 -29.39 12.99
CA GLU A 634 -18.85 -30.49 13.47
C GLU A 634 -19.68 -31.71 13.92
N TYR A 635 -20.95 -31.49 14.32
CA TYR A 635 -21.78 -32.54 14.88
C TYR A 635 -23.25 -32.48 14.43
N VAL A 636 -23.79 -33.64 14.04
CA VAL A 636 -25.21 -33.80 13.68
C VAL A 636 -25.86 -34.80 14.64
N MET A 637 -26.75 -34.27 15.48
CA MET A 637 -27.43 -35.04 16.54
C MET A 637 -28.36 -36.12 16.02
N PRO A 638 -28.75 -37.05 16.91
CA PRO A 638 -29.72 -38.04 16.56
C PRO A 638 -31.06 -37.50 16.10
N ARG A 639 -31.48 -37.98 14.92
CA ARG A 639 -32.75 -37.60 14.29
C ARG A 639 -32.89 -36.11 13.99
N ALA A 640 -31.80 -35.33 14.07
CA ALA A 640 -31.77 -33.90 13.74
C ALA A 640 -32.26 -33.64 12.31
N ILE A 641 -31.84 -34.51 11.40
CA ILE A 641 -32.22 -34.52 9.98
C ILE A 641 -32.92 -35.86 9.72
N THR A 642 -34.23 -35.95 9.98
CA THR A 642 -35.00 -37.16 9.65
C THR A 642 -36.29 -36.83 8.95
N SER A 643 -36.57 -37.58 7.88
CA SER A 643 -37.91 -37.69 7.35
C SER A 643 -38.32 -39.17 7.38
N GLU A 644 -39.49 -39.44 7.95
CA GLU A 644 -40.03 -40.80 8.06
C GLU A 644 -40.53 -41.34 6.71
N SER A 645 -40.57 -40.51 5.65
CA SER A 645 -41.16 -40.85 4.35
C SER A 645 -40.36 -40.46 3.09
N SER A 646 -39.22 -39.76 3.20
CA SER A 646 -38.38 -39.30 2.07
C SER A 646 -36.92 -39.00 2.45
N SER A 647 -35.98 -39.08 1.50
CA SER A 647 -34.57 -38.71 1.71
C SER A 647 -34.36 -37.20 1.59
N VAL A 648 -33.81 -36.54 2.62
CA VAL A 648 -33.37 -35.13 2.56
C VAL A 648 -31.99 -35.07 1.90
N ASN A 649 -31.79 -34.23 0.89
CA ASN A 649 -30.46 -33.97 0.33
C ASN A 649 -29.67 -33.05 1.26
N ILE A 650 -28.41 -33.35 1.49
CA ILE A 650 -27.50 -32.54 2.30
C ILE A 650 -26.48 -31.91 1.37
N PHE A 651 -26.42 -30.59 1.35
CA PHE A 651 -25.40 -29.80 0.65
C PHE A 651 -24.42 -29.31 1.70
N TYR A 652 -23.29 -29.99 1.86
CA TYR A 652 -22.26 -29.59 2.81
C TYR A 652 -21.29 -28.63 2.13
N GLU A 653 -21.09 -27.45 2.72
CA GLU A 653 -20.19 -26.41 2.20
C GLU A 653 -18.71 -26.78 2.27
N GLY A 654 -18.36 -27.86 2.97
CA GLY A 654 -17.02 -28.42 3.00
C GLY A 654 -16.77 -29.53 1.99
N THR A 655 -15.54 -30.02 2.00
CA THR A 655 -15.02 -31.12 1.20
C THR A 655 -15.45 -32.49 1.73
N LEU A 656 -15.27 -33.54 0.93
CA LEU A 656 -15.45 -34.93 1.37
C LEU A 656 -14.52 -35.31 2.54
N ALA A 657 -13.32 -34.72 2.61
CA ALA A 657 -12.37 -34.99 3.69
C ALA A 657 -12.89 -34.43 5.01
N GLU A 658 -13.32 -33.17 5.02
CA GLU A 658 -13.90 -32.52 6.20
C GLU A 658 -15.20 -33.22 6.64
N TRP A 659 -16.04 -33.65 5.69
CA TRP A 659 -17.25 -34.41 6.01
C TRP A 659 -16.99 -35.72 6.76
N ARG A 660 -15.83 -36.35 6.57
CA ARG A 660 -15.48 -37.59 7.28
C ARG A 660 -15.15 -37.35 8.75
N GLU A 661 -14.79 -36.12 9.11
CA GLU A 661 -14.50 -35.70 10.48
C GLU A 661 -15.78 -35.29 11.24
N VAL A 662 -16.87 -34.98 10.52
CA VAL A 662 -18.17 -34.67 11.15
C VAL A 662 -18.68 -35.90 11.90
N THR A 663 -19.03 -35.69 13.17
CA THR A 663 -19.51 -36.78 14.03
C THR A 663 -21.02 -36.95 13.93
N PHE A 664 -21.45 -38.20 13.79
CA PHE A 664 -22.85 -38.58 13.62
C PHE A 664 -23.27 -39.58 14.69
N ALA A 665 -24.26 -39.22 15.50
CA ALA A 665 -24.80 -40.13 16.49
C ALA A 665 -25.91 -41.06 15.96
N THR A 666 -26.10 -41.21 14.64
CA THR A 666 -27.09 -42.17 14.09
C THR A 666 -26.78 -42.82 12.75
N LYS A 667 -27.44 -43.97 12.57
CA LYS A 667 -27.65 -44.71 11.32
C LYS A 667 -28.67 -44.10 10.34
N TYR A 668 -29.40 -43.02 10.69
CA TYR A 668 -30.52 -42.50 9.88
C TYR A 668 -30.10 -41.59 8.73
N LEU A 669 -28.86 -41.07 8.75
CA LEU A 669 -28.26 -40.37 7.60
C LEU A 669 -28.01 -41.29 6.40
N ALA A 670 -28.01 -42.61 6.59
CA ALA A 670 -27.79 -43.58 5.52
C ALA A 670 -28.80 -43.49 4.35
N ARG A 671 -29.91 -42.76 4.53
CA ARG A 671 -30.91 -42.51 3.46
C ARG A 671 -30.74 -41.16 2.77
N SER A 672 -29.94 -40.26 3.30
CA SER A 672 -29.69 -38.93 2.72
C SER A 672 -28.56 -38.99 1.69
N LYS A 673 -28.73 -38.28 0.57
CA LYS A 673 -27.62 -38.02 -0.34
C LYS A 673 -26.87 -36.79 0.14
N VAL A 674 -25.56 -36.93 0.32
CA VAL A 674 -24.66 -35.83 0.68
C VAL A 674 -23.92 -35.37 -0.57
N TYR A 675 -23.88 -34.07 -0.79
CA TYR A 675 -23.12 -33.39 -1.82
C TYR A 675 -22.06 -32.51 -1.14
N TYR A 676 -20.86 -32.48 -1.70
CA TYR A 676 -19.71 -31.70 -1.19
C TYR A 676 -19.46 -30.49 -2.07
N TYR A 677 -19.15 -29.35 -1.45
CA TYR A 677 -18.96 -28.11 -2.20
C TYR A 677 -17.72 -28.19 -3.10
N SER A 678 -17.85 -27.67 -4.32
CA SER A 678 -16.72 -27.47 -5.22
C SER A 678 -17.02 -26.33 -6.19
N GLU A 679 -16.23 -25.26 -6.13
CA GLU A 679 -16.36 -24.10 -7.02
C GLU A 679 -16.24 -24.47 -8.50
N THR A 680 -15.42 -25.47 -8.80
CA THR A 680 -15.21 -25.98 -10.16
C THR A 680 -15.66 -27.43 -10.26
N ARG A 681 -16.12 -27.85 -11.44
CA ARG A 681 -16.56 -29.23 -11.66
C ARG A 681 -15.41 -30.21 -11.45
N PRO A 682 -15.47 -31.11 -10.44
CA PRO A 682 -14.39 -32.07 -10.21
C PRO A 682 -14.29 -33.07 -11.36
N THR A 683 -13.06 -33.49 -11.67
CA THR A 683 -12.78 -34.53 -12.68
C THR A 683 -13.08 -35.94 -12.16
N THR A 684 -13.16 -36.11 -10.85
CA THR A 684 -13.51 -37.35 -10.17
C THR A 684 -15.02 -37.51 -10.06
N SER A 685 -15.53 -38.72 -10.29
CA SER A 685 -16.94 -39.03 -10.04
C SER A 685 -17.27 -38.90 -8.54
N GLY A 686 -18.33 -38.17 -8.21
CA GLY A 686 -18.79 -38.00 -6.84
C GLY A 686 -20.01 -37.07 -6.77
N ASN A 687 -20.59 -36.96 -5.58
CA ASN A 687 -21.69 -36.02 -5.33
C ASN A 687 -21.08 -34.65 -5.00
N TYR A 688 -21.08 -33.74 -5.95
CA TYR A 688 -20.58 -32.38 -5.75
C TYR A 688 -21.67 -31.37 -6.07
N TRP A 689 -21.55 -30.16 -5.50
CA TRP A 689 -22.46 -29.06 -5.76
C TRP A 689 -21.72 -27.72 -5.78
N HIS A 690 -22.38 -26.70 -6.32
CA HIS A 690 -21.92 -25.32 -6.37
C HIS A 690 -23.10 -24.33 -6.32
N TYR A 691 -22.83 -23.05 -6.16
CA TYR A 691 -23.86 -22.01 -6.27
C TYR A 691 -24.10 -21.63 -7.74
N VAL A 692 -25.38 -21.60 -8.12
CA VAL A 692 -25.87 -20.99 -9.37
C VAL A 692 -26.87 -19.91 -8.98
N ASN A 693 -26.52 -18.63 -9.18
CA ASN A 693 -27.34 -17.48 -8.78
C ASN A 693 -27.82 -17.58 -7.32
N GLY A 694 -26.92 -17.97 -6.39
CA GLY A 694 -27.24 -18.15 -4.97
C GLY A 694 -28.03 -19.42 -4.63
N THR A 695 -28.27 -20.31 -5.58
CA THR A 695 -28.96 -21.58 -5.34
C THR A 695 -27.99 -22.76 -5.35
N ALA A 696 -28.04 -23.60 -4.32
CA ALA A 696 -27.28 -24.85 -4.25
C ALA A 696 -27.68 -25.81 -5.37
N THR A 697 -26.76 -26.09 -6.28
CA THR A 697 -27.00 -26.88 -7.50
C THR A 697 -25.98 -28.02 -7.61
N PRO A 698 -26.41 -29.28 -7.71
CA PRO A 698 -25.52 -30.40 -8.02
C PRO A 698 -24.79 -30.22 -9.36
N TRP A 699 -23.54 -30.69 -9.43
CA TRP A 699 -22.72 -30.72 -10.65
C TRP A 699 -23.11 -31.79 -11.69
#